data_AF-A0A0D8FW77-F1
#
_entry.id   AF-A0A0D8FW77-F1
#
_cell.length_a   1.000
_cell.length_b   1.000
_cell.length_c   1.000
_cell.angle_alpha   90.00
_cell.angle_beta   90.00
_cell.angle_gamma   90.00
#
_symmetry.space_group_name_H-M   'P 1'
#
loop_
_entity.id
_entity.type
_entity.pdbx_description
1 polymer ?
#
loop_
_entity_poly.entity_id
_entity_poly.type
_entity_poly.pdbx_seq_one_letter_code
_entity_poly.pdbx_strand_id
1 'polypeptide(L)'
;MNSLDQRCITTVRMLSIDQVEAARSGHPGLPLGLAPIGYTLFSRILNFDPKDPTWPNRDRFILSAGHGSALLYALMHLFGYDVGITELARFRQLGSRTPGHPEYGLTPGVETTTGPLGQGVATAVGMAIGEAKMRENSHGAIDHHTYVLASDGDLMEGISHEAASLAGHLHLDRLIVTYDSNDITIDGPRHQSCTDDPVARFTSYGWQVITIADTEDVDEIERAYREAIADHDRPSLVIAPTIIGRGAPTKQNTSKAHGAPLGAEEITATKAAYGWPVEPAFLVPEDVRSYLAEQIVAKQESHKTWTQTYGARFDPPSPPLVHGNRRSTLELPTSPVATRAASATFLAHQAAQSTALIGGSADLAESTGLNVGLKALAPNDFTGSTIHFGIREHAMAAIANGLALSGYTPYVSTFLVFSDYLRPALRLSAIMGLGVIYLFSHDSFAVGEDGPTHQPIEQLEALRIIPNTNVLRPADAFETYASWELALSDRSRPTILALTRQPLPQLPPTPSPTWLTDIGARVVYDTPSSPEIILLASGSEVALAIEVAKILKEEDDVWARVISVPWRERFLAIEPRERDALAPTGVPRLVVEASVGTGWHAFLSPGDRLYGVDHFGTSAPVDDVAAHFGFTAEKVADAALDLVVDSYRLGHPSHLVSDLLRATEAAACAALDEVGLGDKDRADQAAVTAMRAELSRLPVSATVIVGEGEKDHAPMLYVGERLGTGTIDIDLAVDPLEGTNFAASGREGAISVIAAAQSGGFRSLPGYYLEKLIVGERAAGVIDLNRPLLENIKRVASRLGLGVGETSVVILAKPRHAAVIADLRAHGVPVIEIPDGDVMASLRVLKGDPATVMLWGIGGTPEGVISAAATLALSGQMLARCAPQSDTEAALVAADYPDYATRCFDASDLAHPSSIVVATSITGANPLGPPRTVGEFSELESLWIQEGRYGVVRRLVP
;
A
#
# COMPACT_ATOMS: atom_id res chain seq x y z
N MET A 1 11.20 61.18 -2.42
CA MET A 1 10.68 60.26 -1.37
C MET A 1 10.41 60.96 -0.04
N ASN A 2 9.25 60.70 0.56
CA ASN A 2 8.90 61.12 1.93
C ASN A 2 9.79 60.38 2.97
N SER A 3 10.25 61.07 4.01
CA SER A 3 11.12 60.48 5.05
C SER A 3 10.46 59.34 5.84
N LEU A 4 9.12 59.24 5.80
CA LEU A 4 8.35 58.17 6.42
C LEU A 4 8.31 56.91 5.55
N ASP A 5 8.14 57.03 4.23
CA ASP A 5 8.20 55.89 3.29
C ASP A 5 9.53 55.15 3.41
N GLN A 6 10.64 55.89 3.44
CA GLN A 6 11.97 55.31 3.63
C GLN A 6 12.09 54.55 4.96
N ARG A 7 11.41 55.02 6.01
CA ARG A 7 11.42 54.38 7.33
C ARG A 7 10.58 53.10 7.34
N CYS A 8 9.44 53.08 6.66
CA CYS A 8 8.65 51.87 6.43
C CYS A 8 9.47 50.82 5.68
N ILE A 9 10.11 51.20 4.57
CA ILE A 9 11.01 50.34 3.78
C ILE A 9 12.14 49.79 4.64
N THR A 10 12.79 50.66 5.42
CA THR A 10 13.87 50.24 6.33
C THR A 10 13.34 49.28 7.40
N THR A 11 12.13 49.49 7.93
CA THR A 11 11.49 48.57 8.89
C THR A 11 11.30 47.18 8.27
N VAL A 12 10.83 47.09 7.02
CA VAL A 12 10.71 45.81 6.29
C VAL A 12 12.06 45.11 6.18
N ARG A 13 13.12 45.85 5.80
CA ARG A 13 14.50 45.32 5.73
C ARG A 13 14.95 44.75 7.08
N MET A 14 14.76 45.49 8.17
CA MET A 14 15.22 45.08 9.50
C MET A 14 14.44 43.89 10.05
N LEU A 15 13.10 43.88 9.90
CA LEU A 15 12.31 42.71 10.29
C LEU A 15 12.70 41.46 9.49
N SER A 16 13.07 41.61 8.21
CA SER A 16 13.52 40.48 7.40
C SER A 16 14.88 39.94 7.87
N ILE A 17 15.82 40.83 8.20
CA ILE A 17 17.11 40.45 8.80
C ILE A 17 16.87 39.74 10.14
N ASP A 18 16.13 40.37 11.06
CA ASP A 18 15.94 39.86 12.41
C ASP A 18 15.26 38.47 12.41
N GLN A 19 14.30 38.21 11.50
CA GLN A 19 13.72 36.88 11.27
C GLN A 19 14.78 35.82 10.93
N VAL A 20 15.59 36.08 9.91
CA VAL A 20 16.61 35.15 9.41
C VAL A 20 17.67 34.88 10.48
N GLU A 21 18.06 35.92 11.23
CA GLU A 21 19.09 35.84 12.26
C GLU A 21 18.60 35.10 13.50
N ALA A 22 17.37 35.35 13.95
CA ALA A 22 16.76 34.59 15.03
C ALA A 22 16.65 33.10 14.68
N ALA A 23 16.29 32.77 13.44
CA ALA A 23 16.21 31.41 12.94
C ALA A 23 17.59 30.77 12.68
N ARG A 24 18.65 31.57 12.57
CA ARG A 24 19.98 31.18 12.06
C ARG A 24 19.90 30.47 10.69
N SER A 25 18.88 30.81 9.90
CA SER A 25 18.53 30.16 8.65
C SER A 25 17.61 31.07 7.82
N GLY A 26 17.83 31.16 6.52
CA GLY A 26 16.98 31.91 5.60
C GLY A 26 17.73 32.78 4.61
N HIS A 27 16.97 33.60 3.88
CA HIS A 27 17.45 34.35 2.73
C HIS A 27 17.26 35.86 2.95
N PRO A 28 18.28 36.59 3.41
CA PRO A 28 18.14 38.03 3.71
C PRO A 28 18.31 38.91 2.46
N GLY A 29 19.00 38.42 1.42
CA GLY A 29 19.40 39.19 0.25
C GLY A 29 18.25 39.77 -0.56
N LEU A 30 17.33 38.90 -1.02
CA LEU A 30 16.15 39.33 -1.78
C LEU A 30 15.25 40.29 -0.95
N PRO A 31 14.91 39.98 0.32
CA PRO A 31 14.13 40.91 1.13
C PRO A 31 14.72 42.32 1.24
N LEU A 32 16.06 42.44 1.29
CA LEU A 32 16.73 43.73 1.35
C LEU A 32 16.60 44.54 0.05
N GLY A 33 16.76 43.87 -1.10
CA GLY A 33 16.63 44.49 -2.42
C GLY A 33 15.19 44.86 -2.76
N LEU A 34 14.22 43.98 -2.45
CA LEU A 34 12.81 44.15 -2.82
C LEU A 34 11.94 44.89 -1.79
N ALA A 35 12.49 45.28 -0.63
CA ALA A 35 11.72 46.03 0.38
C ALA A 35 10.99 47.28 -0.17
N PRO A 36 11.60 48.13 -1.03
CA PRO A 36 10.90 49.27 -1.63
C PRO A 36 9.69 48.84 -2.49
N ILE A 37 9.87 47.81 -3.31
CA ILE A 37 8.83 47.30 -4.22
C ILE A 37 7.69 46.66 -3.44
N GLY A 38 8.01 45.78 -2.49
CA GLY A 38 7.03 45.14 -1.62
C GLY A 38 6.23 46.15 -0.80
N TYR A 39 6.91 47.15 -0.24
CA TYR A 39 6.26 48.25 0.46
C TYR A 39 5.32 49.04 -0.46
N THR A 40 5.78 49.42 -1.65
CA THR A 40 4.97 50.21 -2.61
C THR A 40 3.74 49.45 -3.05
N LEU A 41 3.87 48.15 -3.34
CA LEU A 41 2.76 47.28 -3.68
C LEU A 41 1.70 47.28 -2.57
N PHE A 42 2.08 46.93 -1.33
CA PHE A 42 1.12 46.81 -0.22
C PHE A 42 0.51 48.15 0.20
N SER A 43 1.29 49.24 0.19
CA SER A 43 0.77 50.55 0.59
C SER A 43 -0.09 51.19 -0.51
N ARG A 44 0.39 51.27 -1.75
CA ARG A 44 -0.19 52.14 -2.78
C ARG A 44 -0.95 51.41 -3.89
N ILE A 45 -0.62 50.16 -4.18
CA ILE A 45 -1.15 49.44 -5.35
C ILE A 45 -2.23 48.44 -4.96
N LEU A 46 -1.89 47.44 -4.15
CA LEU A 46 -2.74 46.28 -3.84
C LEU A 46 -4.02 46.70 -3.10
N ASN A 47 -5.15 46.13 -3.50
CA ASN A 47 -6.42 46.23 -2.82
C ASN A 47 -6.72 44.92 -2.07
N PHE A 48 -6.70 44.93 -0.74
CA PHE A 48 -6.89 43.73 0.07
C PHE A 48 -7.53 44.08 1.41
N ASP A 49 -7.97 43.09 2.18
CA ASP A 49 -8.35 43.29 3.58
C ASP A 49 -7.55 42.31 4.45
N PRO A 50 -6.62 42.79 5.29
CA PRO A 50 -5.83 41.89 6.12
C PRO A 50 -6.64 41.19 7.22
N LYS A 51 -7.87 41.67 7.52
CA LYS A 51 -8.80 41.03 8.47
C LYS A 51 -9.74 40.04 7.79
N ASP A 52 -9.87 40.11 6.48
CA ASP A 52 -10.54 39.10 5.67
C ASP A 52 -9.70 38.76 4.43
N PRO A 53 -8.64 37.94 4.60
CA PRO A 53 -7.78 37.52 3.49
C PRO A 53 -8.50 36.63 2.49
N THR A 54 -9.79 36.32 2.69
CA THR A 54 -10.60 35.50 1.79
C THR A 54 -11.52 36.31 0.88
N TRP A 55 -11.54 37.64 1.03
CA TRP A 55 -12.33 38.55 0.18
C TRP A 55 -12.16 38.21 -1.32
N PRO A 56 -13.25 37.84 -2.04
CA PRO A 56 -13.15 37.37 -3.42
C PRO A 56 -12.48 38.34 -4.39
N ASN A 57 -12.72 39.65 -4.23
CA ASN A 57 -12.21 40.70 -5.12
C ASN A 57 -10.92 41.38 -4.61
N ARG A 58 -10.19 40.76 -3.67
CA ARG A 58 -8.85 41.25 -3.30
C ARG A 58 -7.87 41.06 -4.46
N ASP A 59 -6.90 41.93 -4.62
CA ASP A 59 -5.75 41.64 -5.47
C ASP A 59 -4.99 40.44 -4.93
N ARG A 60 -4.54 39.56 -5.82
CA ARG A 60 -3.74 38.39 -5.46
C ARG A 60 -2.27 38.76 -5.49
N PHE A 61 -1.52 38.45 -4.43
CA PHE A 61 -0.08 38.65 -4.39
C PHE A 61 0.65 37.31 -4.22
N ILE A 62 1.52 36.97 -5.17
CA ILE A 62 2.29 35.74 -5.19
C ILE A 62 3.78 36.06 -5.13
N LEU A 63 4.46 35.52 -4.13
CA LEU A 63 5.93 35.52 -4.09
C LEU A 63 6.44 34.25 -4.77
N SER A 64 6.66 34.29 -6.09
CA SER A 64 7.19 33.12 -6.85
C SER A 64 8.60 32.77 -6.40
N ALA A 65 9.42 33.80 -6.15
CA ALA A 65 10.70 33.69 -5.48
C ALA A 65 10.52 33.39 -3.98
N GLY A 66 9.89 32.25 -3.65
CA GLY A 66 9.42 31.89 -2.31
C GLY A 66 10.50 31.86 -1.25
N HIS A 67 11.77 31.76 -1.64
CA HIS A 67 12.91 31.85 -0.72
C HIS A 67 12.95 33.21 0.00
N GLY A 68 12.41 34.27 -0.62
CA GLY A 68 12.23 35.60 -0.04
C GLY A 68 11.13 35.72 1.02
N SER A 69 10.65 34.62 1.60
CA SER A 69 9.50 34.55 2.52
C SER A 69 9.55 35.55 3.69
N ALA A 70 10.74 35.86 4.21
CA ALA A 70 10.91 36.86 5.28
C ALA A 70 10.41 38.27 4.89
N LEU A 71 10.51 38.64 3.60
CA LEU A 71 9.93 39.87 3.04
C LEU A 71 8.40 39.84 3.17
N LEU A 72 7.79 38.76 2.68
CA LEU A 72 6.35 38.60 2.68
C LEU A 72 5.80 38.64 4.11
N TYR A 73 6.39 37.92 5.05
CA TYR A 73 5.93 37.92 6.43
C TYR A 73 6.13 39.27 7.13
N ALA A 74 7.22 39.98 6.85
CA ALA A 74 7.42 41.34 7.35
C ALA A 74 6.34 42.29 6.83
N LEU A 75 6.00 42.24 5.53
CA LEU A 75 4.92 43.03 4.94
C LEU A 75 3.57 42.64 5.55
N MET A 76 3.24 41.36 5.63
CA MET A 76 1.98 40.88 6.23
C MET A 76 1.81 41.35 7.67
N HIS A 77 2.87 41.27 8.48
CA HIS A 77 2.88 41.79 9.84
C HIS A 77 2.58 43.30 9.89
N LEU A 78 3.31 44.08 9.09
CA LEU A 78 3.18 45.54 9.07
C LEU A 78 1.83 46.02 8.51
N PHE A 79 1.25 45.27 7.58
CA PHE A 79 -0.07 45.56 7.00
C PHE A 79 -1.22 44.83 7.70
N GLY A 80 -0.98 44.30 8.91
CA GLY A 80 -2.05 43.93 9.85
C GLY A 80 -2.72 42.57 9.62
N TYR A 81 -2.14 41.71 8.77
CA TYR A 81 -2.53 40.31 8.69
C TYR A 81 -2.29 39.63 10.04
N ASP A 82 -2.89 38.45 10.24
CA ASP A 82 -2.72 37.65 11.44
C ASP A 82 -1.35 36.91 11.47
N VAL A 83 -0.27 37.72 11.37
CA VAL A 83 1.13 37.32 11.47
C VAL A 83 1.78 38.26 12.48
N GLY A 84 1.72 37.87 13.77
CA GLY A 84 2.25 38.68 14.86
C GLY A 84 3.79 38.71 14.90
N ILE A 85 4.35 39.66 15.67
CA ILE A 85 5.81 39.78 15.83
C ILE A 85 6.43 38.52 16.44
N THR A 86 5.66 37.79 17.28
CA THR A 86 6.06 36.51 17.86
C THR A 86 6.18 35.40 16.80
N GLU A 87 5.36 35.43 15.75
CA GLU A 87 5.48 34.50 14.63
C GLU A 87 6.70 34.86 13.77
N LEU A 88 7.00 36.15 13.56
CA LEU A 88 8.24 36.56 12.90
C LEU A 88 9.48 36.07 13.67
N ALA A 89 9.50 36.22 14.99
CA ALA A 89 10.58 35.71 15.84
C ALA A 89 10.70 34.17 15.82
N ARG A 90 9.65 33.46 15.37
CA ARG A 90 9.60 32.00 15.19
C ARG A 90 9.75 31.56 13.74
N PHE A 91 10.25 32.42 12.85
CA PHE A 91 10.53 32.07 11.46
C PHE A 91 11.33 30.76 11.35
N ARG A 92 10.89 29.87 10.45
CA ARG A 92 11.49 28.53 10.22
C ARG A 92 11.51 27.59 11.43
N GLN A 93 10.76 27.89 12.49
CA GLN A 93 10.67 27.01 13.65
C GLN A 93 9.50 26.05 13.51
N LEU A 94 9.63 24.86 14.13
CA LEU A 94 8.57 23.85 14.14
C LEU A 94 7.25 24.43 14.69
N GLY A 95 6.16 24.22 13.94
CA GLY A 95 4.82 24.68 14.30
C GLY A 95 4.61 26.20 14.22
N SER A 96 5.54 26.96 13.62
CA SER A 96 5.32 28.38 13.31
C SER A 96 4.41 28.55 12.09
N ARG A 97 3.79 29.71 11.98
CA ARG A 97 3.04 30.15 10.78
C ARG A 97 3.90 30.94 9.82
N THR A 98 5.22 30.88 9.97
CA THR A 98 6.23 31.57 9.17
C THR A 98 7.28 30.56 8.68
N PRO A 99 6.86 29.57 7.87
CA PRO A 99 7.74 28.53 7.34
C PRO A 99 8.86 29.09 6.44
N GLY A 100 9.82 28.24 6.07
CA GLY A 100 10.97 28.69 5.27
C GLY A 100 10.65 29.19 3.86
N HIS A 101 9.53 28.73 3.31
CA HIS A 101 8.90 29.17 2.06
C HIS A 101 7.39 29.32 2.31
N PRO A 102 6.66 30.20 1.62
CA PRO A 102 5.23 30.42 1.84
C PRO A 102 4.42 29.14 1.63
N GLU A 103 3.52 28.83 2.58
CA GLU A 103 2.63 27.68 2.51
C GLU A 103 1.17 28.14 2.58
N TYR A 104 0.41 27.83 1.52
CA TYR A 104 -1.04 28.03 1.49
C TYR A 104 -1.72 27.20 2.59
N GLY A 105 -2.77 27.76 3.20
CA GLY A 105 -3.51 27.14 4.30
C GLY A 105 -2.83 27.23 5.67
N LEU A 106 -1.51 27.45 5.73
CA LEU A 106 -0.78 27.62 7.00
C LEU A 106 -0.71 29.08 7.46
N THR A 107 -0.33 29.99 6.56
CA THR A 107 -0.20 31.43 6.84
C THR A 107 -1.35 32.21 6.18
N PRO A 108 -2.22 32.92 6.93
CA PRO A 108 -3.35 33.63 6.34
C PRO A 108 -2.90 34.74 5.40
N GLY A 109 -3.40 34.76 4.17
CA GLY A 109 -3.00 35.73 3.14
C GLY A 109 -1.87 35.24 2.22
N VAL A 110 -1.29 34.07 2.46
CA VAL A 110 -0.47 33.39 1.45
C VAL A 110 -1.39 32.77 0.41
N GLU A 111 -1.32 33.28 -0.82
CA GLU A 111 -2.22 32.89 -1.91
C GLU A 111 -1.94 31.50 -2.50
N THR A 112 -0.68 31.07 -2.48
CA THR A 112 -0.25 29.76 -2.98
C THR A 112 1.06 29.33 -2.32
N THR A 113 1.30 28.02 -2.22
CA THR A 113 2.59 27.49 -1.77
C THR A 113 3.64 27.67 -2.88
N THR A 114 4.72 28.37 -2.56
CA THR A 114 5.86 28.57 -3.47
C THR A 114 7.16 28.07 -2.86
N GLY A 115 8.24 28.06 -3.63
CA GLY A 115 9.53 27.49 -3.21
C GLY A 115 10.23 26.80 -4.37
N PRO A 116 9.60 25.78 -5.00
CA PRO A 116 10.00 25.33 -6.32
C PRO A 116 9.80 26.49 -7.32
N LEU A 117 10.89 26.94 -7.92
CA LEU A 117 10.92 28.16 -8.75
C LEU A 117 10.07 28.00 -10.02
N GLY A 118 9.57 29.12 -10.54
CA GLY A 118 8.71 29.19 -11.73
C GLY A 118 7.25 28.78 -11.51
N GLN A 119 6.96 27.94 -10.50
CA GLN A 119 5.60 27.49 -10.17
C GLN A 119 4.65 28.63 -9.79
N GLY A 120 5.15 29.64 -9.06
CA GLY A 120 4.36 30.79 -8.65
C GLY A 120 3.89 31.62 -9.84
N VAL A 121 4.76 31.85 -10.83
CA VAL A 121 4.43 32.51 -12.10
C VAL A 121 3.33 31.74 -12.84
N ALA A 122 3.50 30.42 -13.00
CA ALA A 122 2.52 29.60 -13.72
C ALA A 122 1.18 29.48 -12.97
N THR A 123 1.21 29.42 -11.64
CA THR A 123 -0.01 29.42 -10.81
C THR A 123 -0.76 30.75 -10.91
N ALA A 124 -0.05 31.88 -10.97
CA ALA A 124 -0.65 33.20 -11.20
C ALA A 124 -1.40 33.29 -12.54
N VAL A 125 -0.90 32.65 -13.60
CA VAL A 125 -1.63 32.55 -14.88
C VAL A 125 -2.99 31.87 -14.67
N GLY A 126 -3.06 30.81 -13.87
CA GLY A 126 -4.32 30.17 -13.52
C GLY A 126 -5.26 31.05 -12.68
N MET A 127 -4.72 31.83 -11.74
CA MET A 127 -5.52 32.79 -10.98
C MET A 127 -6.07 33.91 -11.88
N ALA A 128 -5.28 34.41 -12.84
CA ALA A 128 -5.71 35.42 -13.80
C ALA A 128 -6.78 34.89 -14.76
N ILE A 129 -6.68 33.64 -15.23
CA ILE A 129 -7.76 32.99 -15.99
C ILE A 129 -9.03 32.86 -15.14
N GLY A 130 -8.88 32.48 -13.87
CA GLY A 130 -9.98 32.38 -12.91
C GLY A 130 -10.70 33.71 -12.70
N GLU A 131 -9.95 34.80 -12.53
CA GLU A 131 -10.47 36.17 -12.46
C GLU A 131 -11.24 36.52 -13.73
N ALA A 132 -10.63 36.34 -14.91
CA ALA A 132 -11.22 36.74 -16.18
C ALA A 132 -12.56 36.01 -16.43
N LYS A 133 -12.61 34.71 -16.13
CA LYS A 133 -13.85 33.92 -16.24
C LYS A 133 -14.91 34.34 -15.22
N MET A 134 -14.50 34.67 -13.99
CA MET A 134 -15.43 35.10 -12.95
C MET A 134 -16.00 36.48 -13.27
N ARG A 135 -15.16 37.38 -13.79
CA ARG A 135 -15.52 38.74 -14.21
C ARG A 135 -16.67 38.74 -15.21
N GLU A 136 -16.64 37.87 -16.23
CA GLU A 136 -17.71 37.71 -17.23
C GLU A 136 -19.11 37.50 -16.63
N ASN A 137 -19.19 36.83 -15.48
CA ASN A 137 -20.46 36.43 -14.86
C ASN A 137 -20.77 37.18 -13.55
N SER A 138 -19.87 38.06 -13.09
CA SER A 138 -19.95 38.70 -11.77
C SER A 138 -20.72 40.03 -11.76
N HIS A 139 -21.16 40.53 -12.92
CA HIS A 139 -21.78 41.85 -13.08
C HIS A 139 -20.97 43.01 -12.46
N GLY A 140 -19.64 42.95 -12.59
CA GLY A 140 -18.71 43.96 -12.07
C GLY A 140 -18.32 43.76 -10.60
N ALA A 141 -18.76 42.69 -9.94
CA ALA A 141 -18.29 42.35 -8.61
C ALA A 141 -16.83 41.88 -8.62
N ILE A 142 -16.33 41.34 -9.73
CA ILE A 142 -14.93 40.92 -9.86
C ILE A 142 -14.22 41.78 -10.90
N ASP A 143 -13.14 42.41 -10.46
CA ASP A 143 -12.18 43.19 -11.25
C ASP A 143 -10.94 43.41 -10.37
N HIS A 144 -10.11 42.39 -10.25
CA HIS A 144 -8.89 42.43 -9.43
C HIS A 144 -7.69 41.99 -10.26
N HIS A 145 -6.50 42.38 -9.81
CA HIS A 145 -5.24 42.00 -10.46
C HIS A 145 -4.57 40.83 -9.74
N THR A 146 -3.65 40.18 -10.44
CA THR A 146 -2.73 39.18 -9.89
C THR A 146 -1.30 39.68 -10.06
N TYR A 147 -0.61 39.88 -8.95
CA TYR A 147 0.76 40.39 -8.88
C TYR A 147 1.73 39.29 -8.48
N VAL A 148 2.86 39.20 -9.16
CA VAL A 148 3.90 38.21 -8.88
C VAL A 148 5.23 38.91 -8.63
N LEU A 149 5.96 38.52 -7.59
CA LEU A 149 7.40 38.79 -7.47
C LEU A 149 8.19 37.55 -7.88
N ALA A 150 8.90 37.65 -9.00
CA ALA A 150 9.73 36.60 -9.60
C ALA A 150 11.21 37.00 -9.54
N SER A 151 12.08 36.00 -9.52
CA SER A 151 13.53 36.14 -9.52
C SER A 151 14.15 35.66 -10.83
N ASP A 152 15.46 35.82 -10.96
CA ASP A 152 16.26 35.16 -11.99
C ASP A 152 15.96 33.66 -12.09
N GLY A 153 15.89 32.97 -10.95
CA GLY A 153 15.62 31.54 -10.91
C GLY A 153 14.25 31.17 -11.48
N ASP A 154 13.22 31.99 -11.22
CA ASP A 154 11.89 31.78 -11.79
C ASP A 154 11.90 31.92 -13.31
N LEU A 155 12.65 32.89 -13.86
CA LEU A 155 12.71 33.16 -15.30
C LEU A 155 13.74 32.30 -16.06
N MET A 156 14.50 31.46 -15.36
CA MET A 156 15.32 30.39 -15.96
C MET A 156 14.56 29.08 -16.08
N GLU A 157 13.53 28.86 -15.26
CA GLU A 157 12.74 27.63 -15.26
C GLU A 157 11.83 27.54 -16.49
N GLY A 158 11.86 26.38 -17.17
CA GLY A 158 11.11 26.14 -18.41
C GLY A 158 9.60 26.38 -18.28
N ILE A 159 9.03 26.05 -17.11
CA ILE A 159 7.61 26.24 -16.80
C ILE A 159 7.18 27.72 -16.92
N SER A 160 8.07 28.67 -16.62
CA SER A 160 7.76 30.10 -16.72
C SER A 160 7.56 30.53 -18.17
N HIS A 161 8.29 29.93 -19.11
CA HIS A 161 8.16 30.18 -20.55
C HIS A 161 6.87 29.61 -21.11
N GLU A 162 6.54 28.38 -20.71
CA GLU A 162 5.27 27.75 -21.05
C GLU A 162 4.09 28.64 -20.62
N ALA A 163 4.09 29.05 -19.34
CA ALA A 163 3.04 29.89 -18.76
C ALA A 163 2.99 31.28 -19.38
N ALA A 164 4.13 31.96 -19.56
CA ALA A 164 4.19 33.29 -20.14
C ALA A 164 3.71 33.30 -21.60
N SER A 165 4.07 32.27 -22.38
CA SER A 165 3.61 32.10 -23.74
C SER A 165 2.08 31.96 -23.82
N LEU A 166 1.46 31.17 -22.93
CA LEU A 166 0.01 31.01 -22.89
C LEU A 166 -0.70 32.27 -22.38
N ALA A 167 -0.17 32.94 -21.36
CA ALA A 167 -0.75 34.16 -20.81
C ALA A 167 -0.77 35.31 -21.82
N GLY A 168 0.31 35.45 -22.60
CA GLY A 168 0.37 36.42 -23.69
C GLY A 168 -0.61 36.07 -24.82
N HIS A 169 -0.72 34.79 -25.19
CA HIS A 169 -1.74 34.33 -26.15
C HIS A 169 -3.16 34.65 -25.70
N LEU A 170 -3.47 34.51 -24.41
CA LEU A 170 -4.81 34.74 -23.86
C LEU A 170 -5.10 36.20 -23.53
N HIS A 171 -4.14 37.13 -23.68
CA HIS A 171 -4.33 38.56 -23.37
C HIS A 171 -4.75 38.79 -21.89
N LEU A 172 -4.05 38.15 -20.95
CA LEU A 172 -4.35 38.26 -19.51
C LEU A 172 -3.91 39.62 -18.93
N ASP A 173 -4.65 40.67 -19.23
CA ASP A 173 -4.39 42.06 -18.87
C ASP A 173 -4.35 42.35 -17.35
N ARG A 174 -4.95 41.48 -16.53
CA ARG A 174 -4.91 41.57 -15.06
C ARG A 174 -3.70 40.87 -14.42
N LEU A 175 -2.76 40.35 -15.21
CA LEU A 175 -1.54 39.70 -14.71
C LEU A 175 -0.31 40.61 -14.81
N ILE A 176 0.32 40.87 -13.67
CA ILE A 176 1.54 41.69 -13.57
C ILE A 176 2.63 40.88 -12.87
N VAL A 177 3.72 40.59 -13.59
CA VAL A 177 4.90 39.90 -13.06
C VAL A 177 6.03 40.91 -12.90
N THR A 178 6.52 41.08 -11.69
CA THR A 178 7.71 41.86 -11.40
C THR A 178 8.91 40.95 -11.32
N TYR A 179 9.89 41.20 -12.18
CA TYR A 179 11.15 40.48 -12.21
C TYR A 179 12.23 41.24 -11.45
N ASP A 180 12.66 40.68 -10.32
CA ASP A 180 13.84 41.10 -9.58
C ASP A 180 15.11 40.77 -10.36
N SER A 181 15.57 41.73 -11.15
CA SER A 181 16.75 41.63 -12.01
C SER A 181 17.98 42.13 -11.24
N ASN A 182 18.50 41.30 -10.33
CA ASN A 182 19.58 41.68 -9.42
C ASN A 182 20.97 41.13 -9.80
N ASP A 183 21.07 40.46 -10.96
CA ASP A 183 22.28 39.87 -11.54
C ASP A 183 22.97 38.78 -10.68
N ILE A 184 22.29 38.19 -9.70
CA ILE A 184 22.86 37.19 -8.78
C ILE A 184 21.96 35.95 -8.64
N THR A 185 22.56 34.77 -8.77
CA THR A 185 21.99 33.47 -8.39
C THR A 185 22.76 32.86 -7.22
N ILE A 186 22.41 31.63 -6.81
CA ILE A 186 23.09 30.91 -5.73
C ILE A 186 24.59 30.75 -6.02
N ASP A 187 24.93 30.36 -7.25
CA ASP A 187 26.32 30.04 -7.62
C ASP A 187 27.18 31.27 -7.91
N GLY A 188 26.57 32.45 -8.03
CA GLY A 188 27.30 33.69 -8.28
C GLY A 188 26.56 34.63 -9.23
N PRO A 189 27.29 35.46 -9.99
CA PRO A 189 26.71 36.32 -11.00
C PRO A 189 25.89 35.56 -12.05
N ARG A 190 24.68 36.06 -12.34
CA ARG A 190 23.71 35.53 -13.32
C ARG A 190 24.37 35.18 -14.66
N HIS A 191 25.23 36.06 -15.17
CA HIS A 191 25.89 35.91 -16.48
C HIS A 191 26.75 34.64 -16.63
N GLN A 192 27.06 33.94 -15.53
CA GLN A 192 27.77 32.66 -15.58
C GLN A 192 26.91 31.52 -16.14
N SER A 193 25.58 31.61 -16.02
CA SER A 193 24.64 30.58 -16.48
C SER A 193 23.49 31.11 -17.36
N CYS A 194 23.18 32.41 -17.31
CA CYS A 194 22.10 33.00 -18.08
C CYS A 194 22.43 34.43 -18.55
N THR A 195 22.31 34.65 -19.87
CA THR A 195 22.55 35.96 -20.51
C THR A 195 21.41 36.32 -21.48
N ASP A 196 20.25 35.68 -21.34
CA ASP A 196 19.10 35.99 -22.18
C ASP A 196 18.58 37.42 -21.98
N ASP A 197 17.93 37.94 -23.02
CA ASP A 197 17.28 39.25 -22.99
C ASP A 197 15.81 39.07 -22.57
N PRO A 198 15.44 39.42 -21.31
CA PRO A 198 14.08 39.29 -20.82
C PRO A 198 13.12 40.24 -21.56
N VAL A 199 13.58 41.40 -22.03
CA VAL A 199 12.75 42.37 -22.75
C VAL A 199 12.34 41.77 -24.10
N ALA A 200 13.31 41.32 -24.90
CA ALA A 200 13.03 40.72 -26.19
C ALA A 200 12.17 39.46 -26.06
N ARG A 201 12.48 38.60 -25.07
CA ARG A 201 11.74 37.36 -24.82
C ARG A 201 10.27 37.62 -24.48
N PHE A 202 9.98 38.45 -23.49
CA PHE A 202 8.59 38.71 -23.09
C PHE A 202 7.81 39.52 -24.13
N THR A 203 8.48 40.44 -24.84
CA THR A 203 7.88 41.11 -26.00
C THR A 203 7.45 40.09 -27.06
N SER A 204 8.25 39.05 -27.33
CA SER A 204 7.91 37.99 -28.29
C SER A 204 6.70 37.13 -27.87
N TYR A 205 6.42 37.04 -26.57
CA TYR A 205 5.22 36.37 -26.06
C TYR A 205 3.95 37.25 -26.12
N GLY A 206 4.07 38.54 -26.46
CA GLY A 206 2.95 39.48 -26.50
C GLY A 206 2.73 40.25 -25.19
N TRP A 207 3.73 40.35 -24.33
CA TRP A 207 3.63 41.07 -23.06
C TRP A 207 3.97 42.56 -23.20
N GLN A 208 3.39 43.39 -22.33
CA GLN A 208 3.96 44.71 -22.03
C GLN A 208 5.23 44.52 -21.21
N VAL A 209 6.30 45.25 -21.53
CA VAL A 209 7.54 45.24 -20.74
C VAL A 209 7.85 46.65 -20.29
N ILE A 210 7.98 46.83 -18.97
CA ILE A 210 8.27 48.12 -18.31
C ILE A 210 9.53 47.93 -17.48
N THR A 211 10.47 48.88 -17.53
CA THR A 211 11.65 48.86 -16.66
C THR A 211 11.56 50.01 -15.66
N ILE A 212 11.70 49.70 -14.37
CA ILE A 212 11.75 50.70 -13.30
C ILE A 212 13.11 51.39 -13.37
N ALA A 213 13.12 52.72 -13.47
CA ALA A 213 14.37 53.48 -13.57
C ALA A 213 15.14 53.55 -12.25
N ASP A 214 14.43 53.69 -11.12
CA ASP A 214 15.00 53.69 -9.76
C ASP A 214 14.13 52.84 -8.83
N THR A 215 14.65 51.68 -8.42
CA THR A 215 13.96 50.75 -7.52
C THR A 215 14.03 51.17 -6.05
N GLU A 216 14.70 52.26 -5.71
CA GLU A 216 14.61 52.87 -4.39
C GLU A 216 13.67 54.08 -4.39
N ASP A 217 13.00 54.45 -5.50
CA ASP A 217 11.99 55.53 -5.55
C ASP A 217 10.56 54.97 -5.63
N VAL A 218 9.80 55.12 -4.55
CA VAL A 218 8.41 54.67 -4.42
C VAL A 218 7.50 55.29 -5.47
N ASP A 219 7.72 56.57 -5.84
CA ASP A 219 6.87 57.24 -6.81
C ASP A 219 7.11 56.68 -8.23
N GLU A 220 8.36 56.32 -8.54
CA GLU A 220 8.74 55.68 -9.81
C GLU A 220 8.25 54.23 -9.88
N ILE A 221 8.35 53.48 -8.78
CA ILE A 221 7.79 52.12 -8.66
C ILE A 221 6.27 52.17 -8.86
N GLU A 222 5.57 53.09 -8.18
CA GLU A 222 4.13 53.27 -8.34
C GLU A 222 3.79 53.60 -9.81
N ARG A 223 4.52 54.51 -10.44
CA ARG A 223 4.31 54.88 -11.85
C ARG A 223 4.37 53.64 -12.76
N ALA A 224 5.37 52.78 -12.59
CA ALA A 224 5.51 51.56 -13.38
C ALA A 224 4.33 50.60 -13.21
N TYR A 225 3.85 50.39 -11.98
CA TYR A 225 2.66 49.56 -11.75
C TYR A 225 1.38 50.20 -12.30
N ARG A 226 1.22 51.52 -12.18
CA ARG A 226 0.07 52.23 -12.77
C ARG A 226 0.08 52.17 -14.29
N GLU A 227 1.27 52.20 -14.91
CA GLU A 227 1.44 52.00 -16.35
C GLU A 227 1.08 50.57 -16.78
N ALA A 228 1.43 49.55 -15.99
CA ALA A 228 1.02 48.17 -16.22
C ALA A 228 -0.51 47.98 -16.11
N ILE A 229 -1.13 48.53 -15.06
CA ILE A 229 -2.59 48.45 -14.82
C ILE A 229 -3.40 49.15 -15.93
N ALA A 230 -2.81 50.14 -16.59
CA ALA A 230 -3.48 50.90 -17.66
C ALA A 230 -3.51 50.16 -19.01
N ASP A 231 -2.74 49.08 -19.19
CA ASP A 231 -2.82 48.21 -20.36
C ASP A 231 -3.93 47.18 -20.14
N HIS A 232 -4.96 47.25 -20.97
CA HIS A 232 -6.14 46.37 -20.89
C HIS A 232 -6.13 45.28 -21.97
N ASP A 233 -5.00 45.05 -22.64
CA ASP A 233 -4.88 44.09 -23.72
C ASP A 233 -3.78 43.04 -23.45
N ARG A 234 -2.79 43.33 -22.61
CA ARG A 234 -1.62 42.45 -22.44
C ARG A 234 -1.25 42.22 -20.98
N PRO A 235 -0.76 41.01 -20.62
CA PRO A 235 -0.06 40.84 -19.36
C PRO A 235 1.23 41.68 -19.34
N SER A 236 1.69 42.05 -18.14
CA SER A 236 2.81 42.96 -17.95
C SER A 236 4.00 42.33 -17.23
N LEU A 237 5.20 42.52 -17.78
CA LEU A 237 6.47 42.27 -17.11
C LEU A 237 7.06 43.61 -16.63
N VAL A 238 7.18 43.79 -15.32
CA VAL A 238 7.86 44.92 -14.70
C VAL A 238 9.27 44.49 -14.29
N ILE A 239 10.28 44.92 -15.03
CA ILE A 239 11.69 44.65 -14.73
C ILE A 239 12.18 45.63 -13.67
N ALA A 240 12.70 45.09 -12.57
CA ALA A 240 13.23 45.84 -11.44
C ALA A 240 14.74 45.58 -11.29
N PRO A 241 15.61 46.47 -11.77
CA PRO A 241 17.05 46.37 -11.54
C PRO A 241 17.37 46.68 -10.07
N THR A 242 17.53 45.65 -9.22
CA THR A 242 17.82 45.83 -7.78
C THR A 242 19.25 45.43 -7.41
N ILE A 243 19.62 45.67 -6.14
CA ILE A 243 20.86 45.14 -5.56
C ILE A 243 20.50 44.14 -4.45
N ILE A 244 20.85 42.87 -4.64
CA ILE A 244 20.68 41.85 -3.60
C ILE A 244 21.43 42.25 -2.33
N GLY A 245 20.80 42.11 -1.17
CA GLY A 245 21.43 42.42 0.11
C GLY A 245 21.70 43.91 0.34
N ARG A 246 21.01 44.80 -0.39
CA ARG A 246 21.18 46.27 -0.32
C ARG A 246 21.45 46.78 1.10
N GLY A 247 22.59 47.44 1.28
CA GLY A 247 23.00 48.02 2.57
C GLY A 247 23.82 47.11 3.48
N ALA A 248 23.96 45.82 3.15
CA ALA A 248 24.92 44.91 3.80
C ALA A 248 26.33 45.18 3.24
N PRO A 249 27.24 45.87 3.98
CA PRO A 249 28.43 46.48 3.38
C PRO A 249 29.40 45.50 2.71
N THR A 250 29.54 44.28 3.23
CA THR A 250 30.45 43.26 2.70
C THR A 250 29.76 42.17 1.89
N LYS A 251 28.41 42.07 1.98
CA LYS A 251 27.63 41.02 1.33
C LYS A 251 26.73 41.49 0.18
N GLN A 252 26.35 42.77 0.11
CA GLN A 252 25.48 43.27 -0.96
C GLN A 252 26.10 43.03 -2.35
N ASN A 253 25.25 42.81 -3.35
CA ASN A 253 25.65 42.50 -4.73
C ASN A 253 26.52 41.23 -4.87
N THR A 254 26.38 40.27 -3.95
CA THR A 254 27.08 38.98 -4.01
C THR A 254 26.14 37.84 -3.65
N SER A 255 26.44 36.62 -4.13
CA SER A 255 25.71 35.41 -3.76
C SER A 255 25.78 35.09 -2.25
N LYS A 256 26.74 35.68 -1.52
CA LYS A 256 26.85 35.52 -0.05
C LYS A 256 25.68 36.12 0.72
N ALA A 257 24.91 37.03 0.12
CA ALA A 257 23.67 37.55 0.70
C ALA A 257 22.45 36.66 0.43
N HIS A 258 22.56 35.67 -0.48
CA HIS A 258 21.39 34.93 -0.97
C HIS A 258 20.77 34.02 0.10
N GLY A 259 21.49 32.99 0.56
CA GLY A 259 20.90 31.88 1.32
C GLY A 259 21.45 31.62 2.71
N ALA A 260 22.13 32.60 3.31
CA ALA A 260 22.66 32.49 4.66
C ALA A 260 22.39 33.76 5.47
N PRO A 261 22.26 33.64 6.81
CA PRO A 261 22.27 34.79 7.70
C PRO A 261 23.46 35.73 7.42
N LEU A 262 23.23 37.04 7.59
CA LEU A 262 24.25 38.07 7.49
C LEU A 262 25.30 37.92 8.59
N GLY A 263 24.89 37.59 9.82
CA GLY A 263 25.74 37.47 10.99
C GLY A 263 25.96 38.81 11.73
N ALA A 264 26.28 38.72 13.02
CA ALA A 264 26.23 39.83 13.97
C ALA A 264 27.00 41.10 13.54
N GLU A 265 28.21 40.96 13.01
CA GLU A 265 29.03 42.09 12.56
C GLU A 265 28.39 42.80 11.36
N GLU A 266 27.95 42.03 10.37
CA GLU A 266 27.32 42.54 9.16
C GLU A 266 25.97 43.21 9.48
N ILE A 267 25.16 42.65 10.38
CA ILE A 267 23.90 43.26 10.85
C ILE A 267 24.18 44.60 11.51
N THR A 268 25.17 44.67 12.40
CA THR A 268 25.52 45.91 13.12
C THR A 268 25.92 46.99 12.12
N ALA A 269 26.75 46.64 11.14
CA ALA A 269 27.17 47.56 10.08
C ALA A 269 25.98 47.97 9.16
N THR A 270 25.10 47.03 8.83
CA THR A 270 23.89 47.27 8.02
C THR A 270 22.93 48.22 8.75
N LYS A 271 22.62 47.95 10.02
CA LYS A 271 21.77 48.79 10.87
C LYS A 271 22.38 50.20 10.99
N ALA A 272 23.69 50.32 11.21
CA ALA A 272 24.38 51.61 11.24
C ALA A 272 24.28 52.37 9.91
N ALA A 273 24.41 51.69 8.76
CA ALA A 273 24.29 52.31 7.44
C ALA A 273 22.90 52.91 7.17
N TYR A 274 21.84 52.35 7.76
CA TYR A 274 20.47 52.86 7.70
C TYR A 274 20.09 53.78 8.88
N GLY A 275 21.01 54.08 9.80
CA GLY A 275 20.71 54.84 11.01
C GLY A 275 19.73 54.13 11.96
N TRP A 276 19.70 52.79 11.93
CA TRP A 276 18.81 51.95 12.72
C TRP A 276 19.49 51.46 14.01
N PRO A 277 18.79 51.44 15.16
CA PRO A 277 19.37 50.94 16.40
C PRO A 277 19.58 49.42 16.36
N VAL A 278 20.64 48.93 17.02
CA VAL A 278 20.92 47.47 17.08
C VAL A 278 19.85 46.74 17.91
N GLU A 279 19.46 47.34 19.04
CA GLU A 279 18.44 46.83 19.96
C GLU A 279 17.30 47.84 20.17
N PRO A 280 16.06 47.38 20.40
CA PRO A 280 15.64 45.97 20.42
C PRO A 280 15.59 45.37 19.01
N ALA A 281 15.89 44.08 18.88
CA ALA A 281 15.51 43.32 17.68
C ALA A 281 13.99 43.37 17.45
N PHE A 282 13.56 43.17 16.20
CA PHE A 282 12.16 43.21 15.79
C PHE A 282 11.46 44.56 16.08
N LEU A 283 12.22 45.66 16.01
CA LEU A 283 11.70 47.01 16.22
C LEU A 283 10.72 47.43 15.10
N VAL A 284 9.55 47.91 15.52
CA VAL A 284 8.62 48.64 14.64
C VAL A 284 8.40 50.03 15.25
N PRO A 285 8.91 51.10 14.61
CA PRO A 285 8.73 52.48 15.09
C PRO A 285 7.25 52.87 15.20
N GLU A 286 6.91 53.70 16.19
CA GLU A 286 5.51 54.05 16.48
C GLU A 286 4.87 54.91 15.39
N ASP A 287 5.65 55.76 14.74
CA ASP A 287 5.21 56.55 13.60
C ASP A 287 4.95 55.67 12.36
N VAL A 288 5.78 54.65 12.12
CA VAL A 288 5.54 53.62 11.09
C VAL A 288 4.26 52.84 11.39
N ARG A 289 4.07 52.41 12.64
CA ARG A 289 2.84 51.71 13.07
C ARG A 289 1.60 52.56 12.83
N SER A 290 1.62 53.82 13.29
CA SER A 290 0.50 54.74 13.18
C SER A 290 0.15 55.02 11.73
N TYR A 291 1.15 55.27 10.89
CA TYR A 291 0.96 55.54 9.47
C TYR A 291 0.38 54.35 8.70
N LEU A 292 0.87 53.13 8.96
CA LEU A 292 0.33 51.94 8.29
C LEU A 292 -1.06 51.57 8.79
N ALA A 293 -1.39 51.88 10.06
CA ALA A 293 -2.75 51.69 10.57
C ALA A 293 -3.78 52.53 9.78
N GLU A 294 -3.45 53.76 9.41
CA GLU A 294 -4.31 54.59 8.56
C GLU A 294 -4.49 53.99 7.16
N GLN A 295 -3.42 53.44 6.57
CA GLN A 295 -3.50 52.75 5.28
C GLN A 295 -4.40 51.51 5.34
N ILE A 296 -4.28 50.70 6.40
CA ILE A 296 -5.11 49.51 6.60
C ILE A 296 -6.61 49.87 6.67
N VAL A 297 -6.97 50.99 7.31
CA VAL A 297 -8.37 51.45 7.36
C VAL A 297 -8.90 51.76 5.96
N ALA A 298 -8.10 52.39 5.09
CA ALA A 298 -8.52 52.67 3.72
C ALA A 298 -8.75 51.38 2.90
N LYS A 299 -7.90 50.36 3.13
CA LYS A 299 -8.04 49.04 2.52
C LYS A 299 -9.34 48.34 2.97
N GLN A 300 -9.66 48.38 4.26
CA GLN A 300 -10.91 47.85 4.82
C GLN A 300 -12.17 48.57 4.30
N GLU A 301 -12.10 49.89 4.11
CA GLU A 301 -13.25 50.64 3.56
C GLU A 301 -13.54 50.23 2.11
N SER A 302 -12.51 49.85 1.34
CA SER A 302 -12.68 49.32 -0.03
C SER A 302 -13.43 47.99 -0.02
N HIS A 303 -13.05 47.06 0.86
CA HIS A 303 -13.77 45.80 1.04
C HIS A 303 -15.21 46.01 1.54
N LYS A 304 -15.42 46.91 2.50
CA LYS A 304 -16.76 47.27 2.98
C LYS A 304 -17.65 47.85 1.87
N THR A 305 -17.09 48.72 1.04
CA THR A 305 -17.78 49.29 -0.12
C THR A 305 -18.17 48.19 -1.12
N TRP A 306 -17.25 47.26 -1.39
CA TRP A 306 -17.52 46.09 -2.23
C TRP A 306 -18.64 45.23 -1.66
N THR A 307 -18.60 44.91 -0.35
CA THR A 307 -19.61 44.10 0.33
C THR A 307 -20.99 44.74 0.28
N GLN A 308 -21.08 46.05 0.48
CA GLN A 308 -22.34 46.80 0.36
C GLN A 308 -22.91 46.82 -1.06
N THR A 309 -22.02 46.88 -2.07
CA THR A 309 -22.43 47.01 -3.47
C THR A 309 -22.78 45.65 -4.09
N TYR A 310 -21.96 44.63 -3.83
CA TYR A 310 -21.99 43.35 -4.55
C TYR A 310 -22.21 42.13 -3.65
N GLY A 311 -21.88 42.20 -2.36
CA GLY A 311 -21.76 41.01 -1.50
C GLY A 311 -23.01 40.12 -1.46
N ALA A 312 -24.21 40.71 -1.49
CA ALA A 312 -25.47 39.93 -1.49
C ALA A 312 -25.86 39.32 -2.85
N ARG A 313 -25.21 39.72 -3.95
CA ARG A 313 -25.52 39.30 -5.33
C ARG A 313 -24.39 38.47 -5.96
N PHE A 314 -23.19 38.53 -5.40
CA PHE A 314 -22.06 37.78 -5.88
C PHE A 314 -22.24 36.30 -5.53
N ASP A 315 -22.29 35.47 -6.57
CA ASP A 315 -22.31 34.01 -6.43
C ASP A 315 -20.95 33.47 -6.89
N PRO A 316 -20.11 32.94 -5.97
CA PRO A 316 -18.84 32.34 -6.34
C PRO A 316 -19.06 31.07 -7.18
N PRO A 317 -18.05 30.62 -7.96
CA PRO A 317 -18.13 29.35 -8.67
C PRO A 317 -18.53 28.21 -7.72
N SER A 318 -19.72 27.67 -7.92
CA SER A 318 -20.24 26.56 -7.12
C SER A 318 -19.70 25.22 -7.66
N PRO A 319 -19.08 24.38 -6.81
CA PRO A 319 -18.58 23.07 -7.23
C PRO A 319 -19.68 22.25 -7.93
N PRO A 320 -19.34 21.39 -8.90
CA PRO A 320 -20.31 20.49 -9.53
C PRO A 320 -21.09 19.69 -8.48
N LEU A 321 -22.39 19.49 -8.72
CA LEU A 321 -23.23 18.71 -7.83
C LEU A 321 -22.71 17.26 -7.78
N VAL A 322 -22.39 16.81 -6.57
CA VAL A 322 -22.21 15.39 -6.27
C VAL A 322 -23.53 14.92 -5.67
N HIS A 323 -24.12 13.86 -6.22
CA HIS A 323 -25.36 13.29 -5.69
C HIS A 323 -25.17 12.54 -4.34
N GLY A 324 -24.25 12.96 -3.48
CA GLY A 324 -23.91 12.31 -2.21
C GLY A 324 -23.60 10.83 -2.41
N ASN A 325 -24.16 9.96 -1.54
CA ASN A 325 -24.03 8.51 -1.65
C ASN A 325 -24.90 7.89 -2.78
N ARG A 326 -25.35 8.67 -3.77
CA ARG A 326 -26.10 8.17 -4.91
C ARG A 326 -25.22 8.21 -6.15
N ARG A 327 -25.22 7.11 -6.87
CA ARG A 327 -24.53 6.98 -8.16
C ARG A 327 -25.12 7.91 -9.20
N SER A 328 -24.28 8.24 -10.17
CA SER A 328 -24.66 8.80 -11.45
C SER A 328 -25.81 8.03 -12.08
N THR A 329 -26.72 8.78 -12.69
CA THR A 329 -27.84 8.25 -13.47
C THR A 329 -27.44 7.91 -14.91
N LEU A 330 -26.15 8.06 -15.27
CA LEU A 330 -25.63 7.67 -16.56
C LEU A 330 -25.80 6.17 -16.81
N GLU A 331 -26.33 5.84 -17.99
CA GLU A 331 -26.44 4.46 -18.43
C GLU A 331 -25.05 3.86 -18.68
N LEU A 332 -24.87 2.60 -18.28
CA LEU A 332 -23.65 1.85 -18.57
C LEU A 332 -23.66 1.38 -20.04
N PRO A 333 -22.49 1.42 -20.71
CA PRO A 333 -22.37 0.98 -22.09
C PRO A 333 -22.65 -0.53 -22.21
N THR A 334 -23.29 -0.92 -23.31
CA THR A 334 -23.56 -2.34 -23.63
C THR A 334 -22.48 -2.98 -24.50
N SER A 335 -21.63 -2.17 -25.13
CA SER A 335 -20.47 -2.59 -25.92
C SER A 335 -19.16 -2.17 -25.26
N PRO A 336 -18.04 -2.86 -25.54
CA PRO A 336 -16.73 -2.47 -25.03
C PRO A 336 -16.38 -1.01 -25.35
N VAL A 337 -15.81 -0.30 -24.38
CA VAL A 337 -15.44 1.12 -24.49
C VAL A 337 -14.14 1.39 -23.73
N ALA A 338 -13.32 2.29 -24.25
CA ALA A 338 -12.08 2.69 -23.57
C ALA A 338 -12.42 3.57 -22.36
N THR A 339 -11.67 3.46 -21.26
CA THR A 339 -12.01 4.25 -20.06
C THR A 339 -11.80 5.75 -20.28
N ARG A 340 -10.94 6.17 -21.23
CA ARG A 340 -10.88 7.58 -21.68
C ARG A 340 -12.20 8.08 -22.30
N ALA A 341 -12.91 7.23 -23.04
CA ALA A 341 -14.19 7.58 -23.67
C ALA A 341 -15.35 7.54 -22.66
N ALA A 342 -15.29 6.62 -21.68
CA ALA A 342 -16.20 6.66 -20.54
C ALA A 342 -16.00 7.96 -19.73
N SER A 343 -14.75 8.35 -19.47
CA SER A 343 -14.40 9.61 -18.82
C SER A 343 -14.96 10.82 -19.57
N ALA A 344 -14.83 10.84 -20.91
CA ALA A 344 -15.44 11.87 -21.77
C ALA A 344 -16.95 11.98 -21.59
N THR A 345 -17.64 10.85 -21.52
CA THR A 345 -19.10 10.77 -21.35
C THR A 345 -19.53 11.37 -20.01
N PHE A 346 -18.82 11.01 -18.94
CA PHE A 346 -19.08 11.57 -17.61
C PHE A 346 -18.81 13.07 -17.56
N LEU A 347 -17.68 13.51 -18.11
CA LEU A 347 -17.30 14.92 -18.18
C LEU A 347 -18.36 15.75 -18.93
N ALA A 348 -18.82 15.28 -20.08
CA ALA A 348 -19.86 15.95 -20.86
C ALA A 348 -21.17 16.10 -20.07
N HIS A 349 -21.56 15.06 -19.33
CA HIS A 349 -22.74 15.11 -18.46
C HIS A 349 -22.60 16.16 -17.36
N GLN A 350 -21.46 16.17 -16.65
CA GLN A 350 -21.25 17.10 -15.54
C GLN A 350 -21.07 18.55 -16.00
N ALA A 351 -20.37 18.76 -17.12
CA ALA A 351 -20.15 20.09 -17.66
C ALA A 351 -21.45 20.76 -18.15
N ALA A 352 -22.48 19.98 -18.51
CA ALA A 352 -23.80 20.52 -18.82
C ALA A 352 -24.53 21.11 -17.59
N GLN A 353 -24.07 20.79 -16.38
CA GLN A 353 -24.73 21.15 -15.11
C GLN A 353 -23.91 22.12 -14.25
N SER A 354 -22.64 22.35 -14.56
CA SER A 354 -21.77 23.22 -13.76
C SER A 354 -20.80 24.02 -14.62
N THR A 355 -20.79 25.34 -14.41
CA THR A 355 -19.84 26.28 -15.03
C THR A 355 -18.52 26.39 -14.26
N ALA A 356 -18.45 25.78 -13.06
CA ALA A 356 -17.22 25.74 -12.25
C ALA A 356 -16.24 24.66 -12.73
N LEU A 357 -16.70 23.69 -13.51
CA LEU A 357 -15.85 22.71 -14.16
C LEU A 357 -15.16 23.35 -15.38
N ILE A 358 -13.83 23.41 -15.34
CA ILE A 358 -13.00 24.04 -16.36
C ILE A 358 -11.73 23.21 -16.52
N GLY A 359 -11.23 23.09 -17.74
CA GLY A 359 -10.07 22.25 -17.96
C GLY A 359 -9.74 22.05 -19.41
N GLY A 360 -8.85 21.12 -19.70
CA GLY A 360 -8.42 20.90 -21.08
C GLY A 360 -7.26 19.94 -21.19
N SER A 361 -6.57 20.01 -22.33
CA SER A 361 -5.47 19.11 -22.65
C SER A 361 -4.22 19.87 -23.06
N ALA A 362 -3.07 19.27 -22.76
CA ALA A 362 -1.81 19.64 -23.36
C ALA A 362 -1.72 19.14 -24.81
N ASP A 363 -2.50 19.75 -25.71
CA ASP A 363 -2.58 19.45 -27.16
C ASP A 363 -3.03 18.01 -27.53
N LEU A 364 -3.65 17.29 -26.61
CA LEU A 364 -4.05 15.88 -26.80
C LEU A 364 -5.56 15.67 -26.65
N ALA A 365 -6.38 16.72 -26.83
CA ALA A 365 -7.80 16.69 -26.46
C ALA A 365 -8.60 15.57 -27.15
N GLU A 366 -8.31 15.26 -28.42
CA GLU A 366 -8.93 14.11 -29.09
C GLU A 366 -8.44 12.79 -28.50
N SER A 367 -7.13 12.64 -28.34
CA SER A 367 -6.47 11.43 -27.86
C SER A 367 -6.78 11.10 -26.40
N THR A 368 -7.04 12.08 -25.54
CA THR A 368 -7.36 11.88 -24.11
C THR A 368 -8.86 11.81 -23.83
N GLY A 369 -9.71 11.94 -24.84
CA GLY A 369 -11.17 11.90 -24.66
C GLY A 369 -11.77 13.22 -24.13
N LEU A 370 -11.17 14.37 -24.45
CA LEU A 370 -11.67 15.69 -24.05
C LEU A 370 -12.42 16.46 -25.16
N ASN A 371 -12.62 15.88 -26.34
CA ASN A 371 -13.45 16.50 -27.38
C ASN A 371 -14.96 16.35 -27.07
N VAL A 372 -15.41 16.97 -25.98
CA VAL A 372 -16.78 16.87 -25.44
C VAL A 372 -17.69 18.04 -25.85
N GLY A 373 -17.27 18.86 -26.81
CA GLY A 373 -18.08 19.96 -27.37
C GLY A 373 -18.23 21.19 -26.47
N LEU A 374 -17.38 21.35 -25.46
CA LEU A 374 -17.36 22.53 -24.61
C LEU A 374 -16.71 23.71 -25.33
N LYS A 375 -17.21 24.93 -25.07
CA LYS A 375 -16.64 26.16 -25.65
C LYS A 375 -15.23 26.39 -25.09
N ALA A 376 -14.27 26.62 -25.98
CA ALA A 376 -12.92 27.00 -25.60
C ALA A 376 -12.83 28.45 -25.11
N LEU A 377 -11.89 28.72 -24.22
CA LEU A 377 -11.40 30.08 -23.97
C LEU A 377 -10.72 30.59 -25.25
N ALA A 378 -10.89 31.87 -25.51
CA ALA A 378 -10.20 32.57 -26.58
C ALA A 378 -9.63 33.89 -26.04
N PRO A 379 -8.69 34.54 -26.76
CA PRO A 379 -8.22 35.86 -26.37
C PRO A 379 -9.40 36.81 -26.19
N ASN A 380 -9.52 37.42 -25.01
CA ASN A 380 -10.62 38.32 -24.63
C ASN A 380 -12.04 37.68 -24.58
N ASP A 381 -12.17 36.35 -24.61
CA ASP A 381 -13.46 35.65 -24.39
C ASP A 381 -13.25 34.49 -23.41
N PHE A 382 -13.60 34.74 -22.14
CA PHE A 382 -13.41 33.80 -21.04
C PHE A 382 -14.69 33.06 -20.64
N THR A 383 -15.74 33.13 -21.48
CA THR A 383 -17.02 32.48 -21.20
C THR A 383 -16.98 30.95 -21.37
N GLY A 384 -15.97 30.42 -22.07
CA GLY A 384 -15.75 28.99 -22.28
C GLY A 384 -15.28 28.22 -21.03
N SER A 385 -15.23 26.89 -21.13
CA SER A 385 -14.75 25.97 -20.08
C SER A 385 -13.63 25.04 -20.55
N THR A 386 -13.20 25.15 -21.82
CA THR A 386 -12.07 24.40 -22.36
C THR A 386 -10.84 25.30 -22.51
N ILE A 387 -9.70 24.86 -21.99
CA ILE A 387 -8.40 25.54 -22.13
C ILE A 387 -7.55 24.73 -23.10
N HIS A 388 -7.07 25.38 -24.17
CA HIS A 388 -6.05 24.81 -25.04
C HIS A 388 -4.68 25.19 -24.50
N PHE A 389 -4.09 24.30 -23.70
CA PHE A 389 -2.81 24.59 -23.05
C PHE A 389 -1.62 24.58 -24.02
N GLY A 390 -1.75 23.91 -25.18
CA GLY A 390 -0.62 23.56 -26.05
C GLY A 390 0.26 22.47 -25.41
N ILE A 391 1.43 22.19 -26.00
CA ILE A 391 2.37 21.17 -25.48
C ILE A 391 3.12 21.73 -24.25
N ARG A 392 2.41 21.81 -23.12
CA ARG A 392 2.80 22.55 -21.91
C ARG A 392 2.30 21.86 -20.65
N GLU A 393 2.63 20.58 -20.47
CA GLU A 393 2.15 19.76 -19.35
C GLU A 393 2.45 20.40 -17.99
N HIS A 394 3.64 20.95 -17.83
CA HIS A 394 4.09 21.49 -16.55
C HIS A 394 3.30 22.75 -16.18
N ALA A 395 3.19 23.71 -17.10
CA ALA A 395 2.38 24.90 -16.88
C ALA A 395 0.88 24.57 -16.77
N MET A 396 0.38 23.59 -17.53
CA MET A 396 -1.02 23.14 -17.45
C MET A 396 -1.40 22.75 -16.01
N ALA A 397 -0.58 21.94 -15.34
CA ALA A 397 -0.83 21.53 -13.97
C ALA A 397 -0.73 22.70 -12.96
N ALA A 398 0.23 23.61 -13.12
CA ALA A 398 0.35 24.78 -12.25
C ALA A 398 -0.80 25.79 -12.44
N ILE A 399 -1.24 25.99 -13.68
CA ILE A 399 -2.42 26.80 -14.02
C ILE A 399 -3.68 26.17 -13.39
N ALA A 400 -3.82 24.85 -13.43
CA ALA A 400 -4.89 24.17 -12.72
C ALA A 400 -4.86 24.42 -11.21
N ASN A 401 -3.69 24.47 -10.57
CA ASN A 401 -3.59 24.88 -9.16
C ASN A 401 -4.14 26.31 -8.95
N GLY A 402 -3.81 27.25 -9.84
CA GLY A 402 -4.32 28.62 -9.76
C GLY A 402 -5.84 28.72 -9.91
N LEU A 403 -6.42 27.91 -10.80
CA LEU A 403 -7.87 27.80 -10.97
C LEU A 403 -8.55 27.22 -9.72
N ALA A 404 -7.98 26.16 -9.12
CA ALA A 404 -8.49 25.58 -7.87
C ALA A 404 -8.47 26.60 -6.72
N LEU A 405 -7.37 27.35 -6.58
CA LEU A 405 -7.23 28.42 -5.59
C LEU A 405 -8.20 29.59 -5.83
N SER A 406 -8.72 29.72 -7.05
CA SER A 406 -9.73 30.70 -7.44
C SER A 406 -11.18 30.19 -7.26
N GLY A 407 -11.35 28.96 -6.75
CA GLY A 407 -12.66 28.35 -6.44
C GLY A 407 -13.22 27.42 -7.52
N TYR A 408 -12.59 27.34 -8.70
CA TYR A 408 -13.02 26.45 -9.78
C TYR A 408 -12.69 24.98 -9.48
N THR A 409 -13.30 24.05 -10.22
CA THR A 409 -12.96 22.63 -10.22
C THR A 409 -12.18 22.31 -11.50
N PRO A 410 -10.83 22.35 -11.45
CA PRO A 410 -10.02 22.16 -12.64
C PRO A 410 -9.83 20.68 -12.98
N TYR A 411 -9.83 20.37 -14.28
CA TYR A 411 -9.33 19.11 -14.80
C TYR A 411 -8.28 19.33 -15.89
N VAL A 412 -7.31 18.42 -16.00
CA VAL A 412 -6.24 18.50 -16.98
C VAL A 412 -5.98 17.12 -17.59
N SER A 413 -5.51 17.07 -18.84
CA SER A 413 -5.22 15.79 -19.49
C SER A 413 -3.97 15.81 -20.35
N THR A 414 -3.26 14.68 -20.34
CA THR A 414 -2.17 14.31 -21.24
C THR A 414 -2.05 12.77 -21.24
N PHE A 415 -1.02 12.21 -21.86
CA PHE A 415 -0.67 10.79 -21.71
C PHE A 415 -0.03 10.52 -20.36
N LEU A 416 -0.27 9.34 -19.78
CA LEU A 416 0.27 8.99 -18.46
C LEU A 416 1.79 9.05 -18.43
N VAL A 417 2.48 8.69 -19.53
CA VAL A 417 3.95 8.77 -19.62
C VAL A 417 4.46 10.21 -19.46
N PHE A 418 3.67 11.22 -19.84
CA PHE A 418 4.04 12.64 -19.73
C PHE A 418 3.65 13.25 -18.39
N SER A 419 3.09 12.47 -17.46
CA SER A 419 2.92 12.90 -16.06
C SER A 419 4.25 13.29 -15.42
N ASP A 420 5.37 12.74 -15.91
CA ASP A 420 6.72 13.08 -15.48
C ASP A 420 7.07 14.56 -15.73
N TYR A 421 6.58 15.17 -16.82
CA TYR A 421 6.83 16.58 -17.13
C TYR A 421 6.18 17.53 -16.11
N LEU A 422 5.02 17.15 -15.57
CA LEU A 422 4.21 18.01 -14.69
C LEU A 422 4.30 17.65 -13.21
N ARG A 423 5.07 16.60 -12.88
CA ARG A 423 5.15 16.01 -11.55
C ARG A 423 5.40 17.02 -10.42
N PRO A 424 6.25 18.05 -10.56
CA PRO A 424 6.45 19.05 -9.50
C PRO A 424 5.19 19.89 -9.21
N ALA A 425 4.41 20.23 -10.24
CA ALA A 425 3.16 20.98 -10.09
C ALA A 425 2.04 20.14 -9.46
N LEU A 426 1.96 18.85 -9.84
CA LEU A 426 1.04 17.89 -9.20
C LEU A 426 1.37 17.68 -7.73
N ARG A 427 2.67 17.57 -7.39
CA ARG A 427 3.12 17.52 -6.00
C ARG A 427 2.68 18.76 -5.21
N LEU A 428 2.70 19.95 -5.82
CA LEU A 428 2.19 21.16 -5.19
C LEU A 428 0.66 21.13 -5.02
N SER A 429 -0.11 20.53 -5.95
CA SER A 429 -1.55 20.28 -5.73
C SER A 429 -1.76 19.46 -4.46
N ALA A 430 -0.97 18.40 -4.28
CA ALA A 430 -1.06 17.51 -3.13
C ALA A 430 -0.68 18.21 -1.81
N ILE A 431 0.41 18.97 -1.80
CA ILE A 431 0.86 19.75 -0.63
C ILE A 431 -0.20 20.78 -0.21
N MET A 432 -0.82 21.46 -1.18
CA MET A 432 -1.83 22.49 -0.93
C MET A 432 -3.23 21.91 -0.65
N GLY A 433 -3.43 20.60 -0.83
CA GLY A 433 -4.74 19.97 -0.69
C GLY A 433 -5.76 20.40 -1.75
N LEU A 434 -5.31 20.60 -2.99
CA LEU A 434 -6.16 21.07 -4.09
C LEU A 434 -6.79 19.91 -4.86
N GLY A 435 -8.11 19.92 -4.97
CA GLY A 435 -8.93 18.99 -5.77
C GLY A 435 -8.79 19.14 -7.28
N VAL A 436 -7.56 19.08 -7.81
CA VAL A 436 -7.28 19.05 -9.26
C VAL A 436 -7.48 17.63 -9.79
N ILE A 437 -8.18 17.50 -10.92
CA ILE A 437 -8.48 16.21 -11.55
C ILE A 437 -7.53 15.98 -12.73
N TYR A 438 -6.69 14.95 -12.63
CA TYR A 438 -5.71 14.59 -13.65
C TYR A 438 -6.23 13.39 -14.45
N LEU A 439 -6.46 13.60 -15.74
CA LEU A 439 -6.96 12.59 -16.68
C LEU A 439 -5.82 12.12 -17.56
N PHE A 440 -5.16 11.04 -17.16
CA PHE A 440 -4.02 10.50 -17.86
C PHE A 440 -4.43 9.29 -18.70
N SER A 441 -4.57 9.48 -20.00
CA SER A 441 -4.87 8.37 -20.91
C SER A 441 -3.60 7.59 -21.31
N HIS A 442 -3.74 6.53 -22.11
CA HIS A 442 -2.61 5.76 -22.64
C HIS A 442 -1.74 5.22 -21.49
N ASP A 443 -2.36 4.41 -20.63
CA ASP A 443 -1.91 4.12 -19.27
C ASP A 443 -0.89 2.96 -19.14
N SER A 444 -0.53 2.28 -20.22
CA SER A 444 0.39 1.13 -20.17
C SER A 444 1.12 0.89 -21.51
N PHE A 445 1.86 -0.22 -21.63
CA PHE A 445 2.43 -0.67 -22.90
C PHE A 445 1.40 -0.83 -24.03
N ALA A 446 0.10 -0.92 -23.69
CA ALA A 446 -1.00 -1.08 -24.64
C ALA A 446 -1.17 0.11 -25.61
N VAL A 447 -0.37 1.17 -25.46
CA VAL A 447 -0.17 2.17 -26.51
C VAL A 447 0.27 1.53 -27.82
N GLY A 448 1.13 0.52 -27.80
CA GLY A 448 1.57 -0.20 -29.00
C GLY A 448 2.63 0.58 -29.79
N GLU A 449 2.28 1.00 -31.01
CA GLU A 449 3.25 1.38 -32.03
C GLU A 449 4.10 2.61 -31.70
N ASP A 450 3.63 3.52 -30.84
CA ASP A 450 4.43 4.69 -30.42
C ASP A 450 5.69 4.31 -29.61
N GLY A 451 5.72 3.09 -29.07
CA GLY A 451 6.92 2.48 -28.50
C GLY A 451 7.30 2.98 -27.09
N PRO A 452 8.50 2.63 -26.61
CA PRO A 452 8.88 2.74 -25.20
C PRO A 452 8.85 4.15 -24.62
N THR A 453 8.98 5.19 -25.45
CA THR A 453 8.92 6.58 -24.98
C THR A 453 7.50 7.05 -24.64
N HIS A 454 6.48 6.32 -25.08
CA HIS A 454 5.06 6.62 -24.90
C HIS A 454 4.33 5.61 -24.02
N GLN A 455 5.00 4.55 -23.61
CA GLN A 455 4.43 3.42 -22.88
C GLN A 455 4.79 3.56 -21.39
N PRO A 456 3.82 3.89 -20.51
CA PRO A 456 4.08 3.94 -19.08
C PRO A 456 4.49 2.59 -18.51
N ILE A 457 5.48 2.59 -17.62
CA ILE A 457 5.97 1.41 -16.89
C ILE A 457 5.98 1.69 -15.39
N GLU A 458 6.66 2.76 -14.98
CA GLU A 458 6.86 3.17 -13.58
C GLU A 458 5.86 4.23 -13.10
N GLN A 459 5.16 4.91 -14.01
CA GLN A 459 4.41 6.13 -13.70
C GLN A 459 3.30 5.90 -12.66
N LEU A 460 2.59 4.76 -12.69
CA LEU A 460 1.59 4.45 -11.67
C LEU A 460 2.21 4.39 -10.27
N GLU A 461 3.31 3.66 -10.09
CA GLU A 461 4.01 3.59 -8.80
C GLU A 461 4.57 4.95 -8.39
N ALA A 462 5.17 5.66 -9.35
CA ALA A 462 5.72 6.98 -9.11
C ALA A 462 4.63 7.97 -8.65
N LEU A 463 3.41 7.88 -9.15
CA LEU A 463 2.31 8.75 -8.74
C LEU A 463 1.70 8.31 -7.40
N ARG A 464 1.56 6.99 -7.17
CA ARG A 464 1.02 6.42 -5.92
C ARG A 464 1.87 6.75 -4.69
N ILE A 465 3.17 6.97 -4.85
CA ILE A 465 4.06 7.35 -3.73
C ILE A 465 3.95 8.83 -3.34
N ILE A 466 3.23 9.66 -4.10
CA ILE A 466 3.01 11.08 -3.75
C ILE A 466 1.94 11.13 -2.63
N PRO A 467 2.27 11.64 -1.43
CA PRO A 467 1.31 11.74 -0.35
C PRO A 467 0.10 12.60 -0.73
N ASN A 468 -1.04 12.39 -0.07
CA ASN A 468 -2.28 13.16 -0.30
C ASN A 468 -2.68 13.21 -1.79
N THR A 469 -2.65 12.07 -2.48
CA THR A 469 -3.05 11.94 -3.89
C THR A 469 -3.88 10.67 -4.07
N ASN A 470 -5.02 10.77 -4.74
CA ASN A 470 -5.80 9.59 -5.14
C ASN A 470 -5.31 9.13 -6.50
N VAL A 471 -4.93 7.85 -6.65
CA VAL A 471 -4.54 7.27 -7.94
C VAL A 471 -5.48 6.11 -8.27
N LEU A 472 -6.33 6.33 -9.29
CA LEU A 472 -7.36 5.40 -9.70
C LEU A 472 -7.08 4.88 -11.10
N ARG A 473 -7.15 3.55 -11.26
CA ARG A 473 -7.01 2.89 -12.56
C ARG A 473 -8.24 2.01 -12.85
N PRO A 474 -9.34 2.63 -13.34
CA PRO A 474 -10.62 1.95 -13.54
C PRO A 474 -10.56 0.88 -14.63
N ALA A 475 -11.26 -0.24 -14.41
CA ALA A 475 -11.33 -1.37 -15.33
C ALA A 475 -12.41 -1.27 -16.41
N ASP A 476 -13.40 -0.40 -16.24
CA ASP A 476 -14.52 -0.23 -17.17
C ASP A 476 -15.20 1.14 -16.98
N ALA A 477 -16.33 1.37 -17.66
CA ALA A 477 -17.08 2.62 -17.52
C ALA A 477 -17.69 2.80 -16.12
N PHE A 478 -18.14 1.71 -15.49
CA PHE A 478 -18.71 1.75 -14.13
C PHE A 478 -17.69 2.26 -13.10
N GLU A 479 -16.47 1.73 -13.13
CA GLU A 479 -15.38 2.18 -12.25
C GLU A 479 -14.88 3.58 -12.62
N THR A 480 -14.92 3.93 -13.91
CA THR A 480 -14.55 5.29 -14.37
C THR A 480 -15.52 6.33 -13.80
N TYR A 481 -16.83 6.06 -13.82
CA TYR A 481 -17.83 6.97 -13.26
C TYR A 481 -17.67 7.12 -11.74
N ALA A 482 -17.45 6.01 -11.02
CA ALA A 482 -17.19 6.04 -9.58
C ALA A 482 -15.91 6.82 -9.23
N SER A 483 -14.87 6.74 -10.08
CA SER A 483 -13.62 7.48 -9.91
C SER A 483 -13.82 8.99 -10.06
N TRP A 484 -14.66 9.42 -11.00
CA TRP A 484 -15.06 10.82 -11.14
C TRP A 484 -15.91 11.33 -9.98
N GLU A 485 -16.85 10.52 -9.49
CA GLU A 485 -17.66 10.85 -8.31
C GLU A 485 -16.76 11.07 -7.08
N LEU A 486 -15.76 10.22 -6.88
CA LEU A 486 -14.72 10.41 -5.87
C LEU A 486 -13.97 11.73 -6.09
N ALA A 487 -13.48 11.99 -7.31
CA ALA A 487 -12.73 13.21 -7.63
C ALA A 487 -13.52 14.51 -7.37
N LEU A 488 -14.83 14.49 -7.61
CA LEU A 488 -15.70 15.65 -7.38
C LEU A 488 -16.11 15.80 -5.90
N SER A 489 -16.19 14.70 -5.15
CA SER A 489 -16.60 14.68 -3.74
C SER A 489 -15.46 14.98 -2.78
N ASP A 490 -14.26 14.45 -3.04
CA ASP A 490 -13.06 14.73 -2.26
C ASP A 490 -12.17 15.74 -2.97
N ARG A 491 -12.44 17.02 -2.70
CA ARG A 491 -11.66 18.14 -3.24
C ARG A 491 -10.48 18.54 -2.34
N SER A 492 -10.18 17.77 -1.29
CA SER A 492 -9.08 18.05 -0.36
C SER A 492 -7.72 17.57 -0.85
N ARG A 493 -7.69 16.97 -2.04
CA ARG A 493 -6.51 16.36 -2.65
C ARG A 493 -6.67 16.18 -4.16
N PRO A 494 -5.56 16.15 -4.92
CA PRO A 494 -5.61 15.83 -6.33
C PRO A 494 -6.06 14.38 -6.55
N THR A 495 -6.80 14.16 -7.63
CA THR A 495 -7.25 12.84 -8.04
C THR A 495 -6.80 12.54 -9.46
N ILE A 496 -6.12 11.41 -9.63
CA ILE A 496 -5.57 10.92 -10.89
C ILE A 496 -6.43 9.76 -11.38
N LEU A 497 -6.87 9.83 -12.63
CA LEU A 497 -7.51 8.74 -13.36
C LEU A 497 -6.55 8.29 -14.46
N ALA A 498 -6.01 7.08 -14.34
CA ALA A 498 -5.23 6.41 -15.36
C ALA A 498 -6.17 5.64 -16.30
N LEU A 499 -6.23 6.05 -17.57
CA LEU A 499 -7.29 5.69 -18.52
C LEU A 499 -6.72 5.00 -19.76
N THR A 500 -7.43 4.01 -20.28
CA THR A 500 -6.97 3.20 -21.40
C THR A 500 -7.14 3.89 -22.74
N ARG A 501 -6.29 3.52 -23.71
CA ARG A 501 -6.46 3.85 -25.13
C ARG A 501 -7.49 2.92 -25.77
N GLN A 502 -7.36 1.64 -25.46
CA GLN A 502 -8.08 0.48 -26.00
C GLN A 502 -9.42 0.25 -25.29
N PRO A 503 -10.42 -0.32 -26.00
CA PRO A 503 -11.72 -0.63 -25.40
C PRO A 503 -11.64 -1.80 -24.41
N LEU A 504 -12.39 -1.69 -23.31
CA LEU A 504 -12.53 -2.72 -22.29
C LEU A 504 -14.00 -3.17 -22.17
N PRO A 505 -14.27 -4.44 -21.85
CA PRO A 505 -15.63 -4.92 -21.64
C PRO A 505 -16.26 -4.28 -20.39
N GLN A 506 -17.59 -4.13 -20.40
CA GLN A 506 -18.33 -3.70 -19.22
C GLN A 506 -18.44 -4.86 -18.23
N LEU A 507 -17.97 -4.67 -16.99
CA LEU A 507 -18.05 -5.69 -15.94
C LEU A 507 -19.38 -5.59 -15.18
N PRO A 508 -19.82 -6.66 -14.48
CA PRO A 508 -21.01 -6.61 -13.65
C PRO A 508 -20.90 -5.52 -12.58
N PRO A 509 -21.85 -4.58 -12.46
CA PRO A 509 -21.79 -3.56 -11.42
C PRO A 509 -22.10 -4.16 -10.05
N THR A 510 -21.55 -3.59 -8.97
CA THR A 510 -22.00 -3.86 -7.59
C THR A 510 -23.24 -3.01 -7.29
N PRO A 511 -24.11 -3.31 -6.30
CA PRO A 511 -25.16 -2.38 -5.86
C PRO A 511 -24.69 -1.34 -4.83
N SER A 512 -23.55 -1.55 -4.15
CA SER A 512 -23.06 -0.63 -3.10
C SER A 512 -22.54 0.67 -3.70
N PRO A 513 -23.11 1.85 -3.41
CA PRO A 513 -22.65 3.12 -3.99
C PRO A 513 -21.29 3.58 -3.45
N THR A 514 -20.91 3.16 -2.24
CA THR A 514 -19.69 3.61 -1.54
C THR A 514 -18.55 2.59 -1.61
N TRP A 515 -18.68 1.53 -2.40
CA TRP A 515 -17.67 0.45 -2.46
C TRP A 515 -16.24 0.95 -2.72
N LEU A 516 -16.08 1.97 -3.57
CA LEU A 516 -14.77 2.53 -3.90
C LEU A 516 -14.17 3.31 -2.72
N THR A 517 -14.97 4.12 -2.02
CA THR A 517 -14.53 4.86 -0.83
C THR A 517 -14.37 3.96 0.39
N ASP A 518 -15.18 2.91 0.52
CA ASP A 518 -15.16 2.02 1.67
C ASP A 518 -14.02 1.01 1.57
N ILE A 519 -13.83 0.41 0.38
CA ILE A 519 -12.95 -0.74 0.18
C ILE A 519 -11.85 -0.48 -0.85
N GLY A 520 -12.10 0.32 -1.88
CA GLY A 520 -11.14 0.55 -2.99
C GLY A 520 -11.02 -0.61 -3.98
N ALA A 521 -11.70 -1.73 -3.71
CA ALA A 521 -11.66 -2.96 -4.49
C ALA A 521 -13.03 -3.67 -4.47
N ARG A 522 -13.24 -4.58 -5.42
CA ARG A 522 -14.45 -5.42 -5.49
C ARG A 522 -14.17 -6.76 -6.18
N VAL A 523 -14.91 -7.79 -5.77
CA VAL A 523 -14.93 -9.07 -6.50
C VAL A 523 -15.75 -8.88 -7.79
N VAL A 524 -15.19 -9.29 -8.92
CA VAL A 524 -15.81 -9.16 -10.25
C VAL A 524 -16.08 -10.50 -10.92
N TYR A 525 -15.39 -11.55 -10.45
CA TYR A 525 -15.61 -12.94 -10.83
C TYR A 525 -15.32 -13.81 -9.62
N ASP A 526 -16.19 -14.76 -9.31
CA ASP A 526 -16.12 -15.56 -8.09
C ASP A 526 -16.55 -17.00 -8.34
N THR A 527 -16.33 -17.84 -7.33
CA THR A 527 -16.46 -19.30 -7.39
C THR A 527 -17.60 -19.77 -6.47
N PRO A 528 -18.30 -20.88 -6.80
CA PRO A 528 -19.33 -21.44 -5.90
C PRO A 528 -18.77 -22.03 -4.60
N SER A 529 -17.51 -22.47 -4.63
CA SER A 529 -16.72 -23.01 -3.51
C SER A 529 -15.62 -22.03 -3.10
N SER A 530 -14.78 -22.38 -2.12
CA SER A 530 -13.57 -21.60 -1.80
C SER A 530 -12.61 -21.56 -3.01
N PRO A 531 -12.00 -20.41 -3.34
CA PRO A 531 -11.05 -20.31 -4.43
C PRO A 531 -9.71 -20.97 -4.05
N GLU A 532 -9.04 -21.53 -5.05
CA GLU A 532 -7.69 -22.09 -4.97
C GLU A 532 -6.62 -21.06 -5.30
N ILE A 533 -6.99 -19.99 -6.01
CA ILE A 533 -6.13 -18.83 -6.29
C ILE A 533 -6.95 -17.54 -6.33
N ILE A 534 -6.32 -16.44 -5.91
CA ILE A 534 -6.89 -15.09 -5.99
C ILE A 534 -6.09 -14.27 -7.01
N LEU A 535 -6.77 -13.75 -8.02
CA LEU A 535 -6.24 -12.84 -9.02
C LEU A 535 -6.63 -11.42 -8.65
N LEU A 536 -5.67 -10.55 -8.37
CA LEU A 536 -5.89 -9.13 -8.13
C LEU A 536 -5.42 -8.35 -9.36
N ALA A 537 -6.24 -7.47 -9.91
CA ALA A 537 -5.86 -6.69 -11.08
C ALA A 537 -6.43 -5.28 -11.03
N SER A 538 -5.85 -4.36 -11.81
CA SER A 538 -6.34 -3.00 -11.99
C SER A 538 -6.41 -2.65 -13.48
N GLY A 539 -7.27 -1.70 -13.86
CA GLY A 539 -7.37 -1.24 -15.24
C GLY A 539 -7.69 -2.35 -16.25
N SER A 540 -6.98 -2.33 -17.37
CA SER A 540 -7.14 -3.29 -18.46
C SER A 540 -6.92 -4.74 -18.07
N GLU A 541 -6.11 -5.00 -17.03
CA GLU A 541 -5.74 -6.36 -16.64
C GLU A 541 -6.87 -7.07 -15.89
N VAL A 542 -7.92 -6.38 -15.46
CA VAL A 542 -9.08 -7.02 -14.82
C VAL A 542 -9.84 -7.91 -15.80
N ALA A 543 -10.03 -7.44 -17.04
CA ALA A 543 -10.66 -8.26 -18.08
C ALA A 543 -9.77 -9.48 -18.42
N LEU A 544 -8.46 -9.28 -18.50
CA LEU A 544 -7.49 -10.36 -18.69
C LEU A 544 -7.56 -11.40 -17.56
N ALA A 545 -7.60 -10.96 -16.31
CA ALA A 545 -7.70 -11.85 -15.15
C ALA A 545 -9.00 -12.68 -15.13
N ILE A 546 -10.10 -12.16 -15.67
CA ILE A 546 -11.34 -12.94 -15.84
C ILE A 546 -11.17 -14.03 -16.90
N GLU A 547 -10.50 -13.76 -18.02
CA GLU A 547 -10.21 -14.80 -19.02
C GLU A 547 -9.25 -15.85 -18.46
N VAL A 548 -8.23 -15.45 -17.70
CA VAL A 548 -7.35 -16.37 -16.97
C VAL A 548 -8.14 -17.28 -16.04
N ALA A 549 -9.07 -16.73 -15.26
CA ALA A 549 -9.91 -17.51 -14.36
C ALA A 549 -10.79 -18.55 -15.10
N LYS A 550 -11.21 -18.26 -16.33
CA LYS A 550 -11.94 -19.23 -17.17
C LYS A 550 -11.02 -20.33 -17.70
N ILE A 551 -9.84 -19.98 -18.20
CA ILE A 551 -8.84 -20.94 -18.70
C ILE A 551 -8.46 -21.93 -17.59
N LEU A 552 -8.08 -21.44 -16.41
CA LEU A 552 -7.75 -22.28 -15.25
C LEU A 552 -8.87 -23.25 -14.89
N LYS A 553 -10.13 -22.78 -15.01
CA LYS A 553 -11.28 -23.61 -14.72
C LYS A 553 -11.53 -24.68 -15.78
N GLU A 554 -11.42 -24.32 -17.05
CA GLU A 554 -11.72 -25.19 -18.18
C GLU A 554 -10.62 -26.24 -18.42
N GLU A 555 -9.35 -25.86 -18.25
CA GLU A 555 -8.20 -26.70 -18.57
C GLU A 555 -7.70 -27.52 -17.37
N ASP A 556 -7.70 -26.94 -16.16
CA ASP A 556 -7.05 -27.52 -14.98
C ASP A 556 -8.01 -27.80 -13.80
N ASP A 557 -9.30 -27.51 -13.95
CA ASP A 557 -10.32 -27.58 -12.89
C ASP A 557 -10.04 -26.66 -11.67
N VAL A 558 -9.17 -25.66 -11.82
CA VAL A 558 -8.76 -24.75 -10.74
C VAL A 558 -9.73 -23.58 -10.60
N TRP A 559 -10.25 -23.37 -9.38
CA TRP A 559 -11.18 -22.28 -9.08
C TRP A 559 -10.47 -20.98 -8.69
N ALA A 560 -10.58 -19.95 -9.55
CA ALA A 560 -10.00 -18.63 -9.30
C ALA A 560 -11.05 -17.56 -8.94
N ARG A 561 -10.75 -16.72 -7.95
CA ARG A 561 -11.48 -15.47 -7.67
C ARG A 561 -10.75 -14.27 -8.28
N VAL A 562 -11.48 -13.36 -8.92
CA VAL A 562 -10.92 -12.11 -9.48
C VAL A 562 -11.39 -10.90 -8.71
N ILE A 563 -10.44 -10.09 -8.24
CA ILE A 563 -10.66 -8.85 -7.52
C ILE A 563 -10.16 -7.68 -8.37
N SER A 564 -11.07 -6.77 -8.74
CA SER A 564 -10.73 -5.48 -9.34
C SER A 564 -10.30 -4.52 -8.23
N VAL A 565 -9.13 -3.90 -8.38
CA VAL A 565 -8.55 -2.95 -7.42
C VAL A 565 -8.17 -1.65 -8.11
N PRO A 566 -9.15 -0.78 -8.46
CA PRO A 566 -8.84 0.49 -9.09
C PRO A 566 -8.14 1.46 -8.14
N TRP A 567 -8.36 1.37 -6.82
CA TRP A 567 -7.73 2.24 -5.82
C TRP A 567 -6.93 1.44 -4.80
N ARG A 568 -5.67 1.14 -5.16
CA ARG A 568 -4.76 0.31 -4.36
C ARG A 568 -4.55 0.87 -2.96
N GLU A 569 -4.27 2.17 -2.83
CA GLU A 569 -3.93 2.79 -1.55
C GLU A 569 -5.09 2.66 -0.56
N ARG A 570 -6.34 2.77 -1.04
CA ARG A 570 -7.51 2.54 -0.19
C ARG A 570 -7.63 1.08 0.22
N PHE A 571 -7.49 0.15 -0.72
CA PHE A 571 -7.52 -1.29 -0.43
C PHE A 571 -6.44 -1.70 0.60
N LEU A 572 -5.22 -1.15 0.49
CA LEU A 572 -4.14 -1.40 1.44
C LEU A 572 -4.32 -0.69 2.78
N ALA A 573 -5.23 0.29 2.88
CA ALA A 573 -5.49 1.03 4.11
C ALA A 573 -6.67 0.49 4.94
N ILE A 574 -7.52 -0.39 4.39
CA ILE A 574 -8.65 -0.96 5.14
C ILE A 574 -8.19 -1.98 6.19
N GLU A 575 -9.08 -2.35 7.11
CA GLU A 575 -8.77 -3.28 8.19
C GLU A 575 -8.37 -4.67 7.64
N PRO A 576 -7.37 -5.36 8.22
CA PRO A 576 -6.92 -6.67 7.73
C PRO A 576 -8.05 -7.68 7.57
N ARG A 577 -9.03 -7.70 8.49
CA ARG A 577 -10.19 -8.60 8.42
C ARG A 577 -11.08 -8.34 7.20
N GLU A 578 -11.21 -7.08 6.78
CA GLU A 578 -12.00 -6.72 5.58
C GLU A 578 -11.26 -7.13 4.31
N ARG A 579 -9.92 -6.96 4.28
CA ARG A 579 -9.09 -7.51 3.20
C ARG A 579 -9.17 -9.03 3.13
N ASP A 580 -9.06 -9.72 4.27
CA ASP A 580 -9.11 -11.18 4.33
C ASP A 580 -10.48 -11.73 3.91
N ALA A 581 -11.56 -10.96 4.06
CA ALA A 581 -12.88 -11.34 3.55
C ALA A 581 -12.93 -11.36 2.01
N LEU A 582 -12.16 -10.48 1.35
CA LEU A 582 -12.04 -10.43 -0.11
C LEU A 582 -10.99 -11.44 -0.62
N ALA A 583 -9.82 -11.44 0.02
CA ALA A 583 -8.64 -12.22 -0.33
C ALA A 583 -8.15 -13.05 0.89
N PRO A 584 -8.78 -14.20 1.18
CA PRO A 584 -8.45 -15.05 2.32
C PRO A 584 -6.96 -15.36 2.48
N THR A 585 -6.49 -15.53 3.71
CA THR A 585 -5.13 -15.97 4.03
C THR A 585 -4.96 -17.46 3.71
N GLY A 586 -3.76 -17.84 3.25
CA GLY A 586 -3.44 -19.23 2.89
C GLY A 586 -3.93 -19.68 1.52
N VAL A 587 -4.52 -18.77 0.72
CA VAL A 587 -4.79 -18.99 -0.71
C VAL A 587 -3.75 -18.19 -1.50
N PRO A 588 -3.01 -18.79 -2.44
CA PRO A 588 -2.00 -18.08 -3.22
C PRO A 588 -2.62 -16.92 -4.00
N ARG A 589 -1.85 -15.83 -4.12
CA ARG A 589 -2.31 -14.59 -4.77
C ARG A 589 -1.39 -14.20 -5.92
N LEU A 590 -1.99 -13.90 -7.07
CA LEU A 590 -1.32 -13.32 -8.22
C LEU A 590 -1.87 -11.92 -8.47
N VAL A 591 -1.01 -10.91 -8.38
CA VAL A 591 -1.35 -9.54 -8.82
C VAL A 591 -1.00 -9.42 -10.30
N VAL A 592 -1.90 -8.89 -11.12
CA VAL A 592 -1.69 -8.66 -12.56
C VAL A 592 -1.90 -7.17 -12.85
N GLU A 593 -0.83 -6.46 -13.17
CA GLU A 593 -0.89 -5.03 -13.50
C GLU A 593 0.22 -4.70 -14.50
N ALA A 594 -0.13 -4.05 -15.62
CA ALA A 594 0.84 -3.62 -16.63
C ALA A 594 1.67 -2.41 -16.16
N SER A 595 2.42 -2.59 -15.07
CA SER A 595 3.27 -1.61 -14.40
C SER A 595 4.36 -2.30 -13.59
N VAL A 596 5.34 -1.54 -13.08
CA VAL A 596 6.36 -2.05 -12.13
C VAL A 596 5.73 -2.64 -10.87
N GLY A 597 4.61 -2.08 -10.39
CA GLY A 597 3.78 -2.64 -9.33
C GLY A 597 4.45 -2.88 -7.96
N THR A 598 5.67 -2.40 -7.70
CA THR A 598 6.43 -2.77 -6.49
C THR A 598 5.71 -2.50 -5.16
N GLY A 599 4.85 -1.47 -5.08
CA GLY A 599 4.04 -1.22 -3.90
C GLY A 599 3.05 -2.35 -3.54
N TRP A 600 2.74 -3.27 -4.46
CA TRP A 600 1.92 -4.46 -4.19
C TRP A 600 2.58 -5.43 -3.21
N HIS A 601 3.91 -5.43 -3.09
CA HIS A 601 4.62 -6.25 -2.11
C HIS A 601 4.26 -5.91 -0.65
N ALA A 602 3.63 -4.77 -0.38
CA ALA A 602 3.09 -4.45 0.94
C ALA A 602 1.91 -5.37 1.35
N PHE A 603 1.30 -6.07 0.40
CA PHE A 603 0.17 -6.99 0.61
C PHE A 603 0.54 -8.46 0.38
N LEU A 604 1.49 -8.73 -0.51
CA LEU A 604 1.87 -10.08 -0.90
C LEU A 604 2.64 -10.80 0.21
N SER A 605 2.26 -12.05 0.48
CA SER A 605 2.93 -12.96 1.43
C SER A 605 3.99 -13.82 0.73
N PRO A 606 4.89 -14.50 1.47
CA PRO A 606 5.78 -15.49 0.86
C PRO A 606 4.98 -16.54 0.11
N GLY A 607 5.29 -16.74 -1.16
CA GLY A 607 4.53 -17.61 -2.07
C GLY A 607 3.72 -16.82 -3.09
N ASP A 608 3.17 -15.65 -2.74
CA ASP A 608 2.42 -14.80 -3.68
C ASP A 608 3.33 -14.20 -4.77
N ARG A 609 2.74 -13.79 -5.90
CA ARG A 609 3.47 -13.24 -7.05
C ARG A 609 2.87 -11.94 -7.58
N LEU A 610 3.74 -11.10 -8.12
CA LEU A 610 3.38 -9.95 -8.95
C LEU A 610 3.73 -10.27 -10.41
N TYR A 611 2.73 -10.23 -11.27
CA TYR A 611 2.83 -10.27 -12.73
C TYR A 611 2.79 -8.83 -13.26
N GLY A 612 3.97 -8.22 -13.34
CA GLY A 612 4.16 -6.83 -13.74
C GLY A 612 5.15 -6.66 -14.88
N VAL A 613 5.49 -5.41 -15.19
CA VAL A 613 6.49 -5.04 -16.19
C VAL A 613 7.56 -4.18 -15.55
N ASP A 614 8.82 -4.62 -15.58
CA ASP A 614 9.96 -3.95 -14.92
C ASP A 614 11.06 -3.47 -15.89
N HIS A 615 10.81 -3.56 -17.19
CA HIS A 615 11.67 -3.00 -18.24
C HIS A 615 10.87 -2.18 -19.24
N PHE A 616 11.56 -1.34 -20.00
CA PHE A 616 10.91 -0.48 -20.98
C PHE A 616 10.19 -1.25 -22.09
N GLY A 617 9.25 -0.54 -22.69
CA GLY A 617 8.43 -0.89 -23.83
C GLY A 617 9.14 -1.33 -25.11
N THR A 618 8.33 -1.65 -26.12
CA THR A 618 8.79 -1.87 -27.51
C THR A 618 7.75 -1.34 -28.51
N SER A 619 8.20 -0.92 -29.69
CA SER A 619 7.33 -0.41 -30.75
C SER A 619 6.86 -1.57 -31.65
N ALA A 620 5.61 -1.97 -31.49
CA ALA A 620 4.93 -2.99 -32.29
C ALA A 620 3.40 -2.87 -32.11
N PRO A 621 2.57 -3.56 -32.93
CA PRO A 621 1.13 -3.69 -32.66
C PRO A 621 0.85 -4.20 -31.24
N VAL A 622 -0.23 -3.71 -30.63
CA VAL A 622 -0.53 -3.96 -29.20
C VAL A 622 -0.54 -5.45 -28.82
N ASP A 623 -1.07 -6.32 -29.68
CA ASP A 623 -1.12 -7.76 -29.42
C ASP A 623 0.27 -8.39 -29.41
N ASP A 624 1.17 -7.95 -30.29
CA ASP A 624 2.57 -8.38 -30.32
C ASP A 624 3.33 -7.88 -29.08
N VAL A 625 3.08 -6.65 -28.65
CA VAL A 625 3.66 -6.07 -27.43
C VAL A 625 3.17 -6.83 -26.19
N ALA A 626 1.87 -7.10 -26.10
CA ALA A 626 1.29 -7.87 -25.00
C ALA A 626 1.88 -9.29 -24.94
N ALA A 627 1.99 -9.97 -26.08
CA ALA A 627 2.62 -11.29 -26.17
C ALA A 627 4.10 -11.25 -25.78
N HIS A 628 4.83 -10.20 -26.18
CA HIS A 628 6.23 -10.00 -25.81
C HIS A 628 6.42 -9.87 -24.29
N PHE A 629 5.52 -9.13 -23.61
CA PHE A 629 5.52 -8.99 -22.15
C PHE A 629 4.87 -10.17 -21.41
N GLY A 630 4.29 -11.14 -22.11
CA GLY A 630 3.56 -12.26 -21.50
C GLY A 630 2.15 -11.92 -21.01
N PHE A 631 1.61 -10.75 -21.34
CA PHE A 631 0.25 -10.33 -20.97
C PHE A 631 -0.82 -10.90 -21.92
N THR A 632 -0.78 -12.22 -22.10
CA THR A 632 -1.80 -13.01 -22.80
C THR A 632 -2.50 -13.91 -21.78
N ALA A 633 -3.77 -14.26 -22.01
CA ALA A 633 -4.55 -15.03 -21.04
C ALA A 633 -3.87 -16.39 -20.73
N GLU A 634 -3.29 -17.03 -21.74
CA GLU A 634 -2.59 -18.31 -21.62
C GLU A 634 -1.33 -18.19 -20.76
N LYS A 635 -0.48 -17.19 -21.02
CA LYS A 635 0.77 -16.98 -20.25
C LYS A 635 0.53 -16.57 -18.80
N VAL A 636 -0.52 -15.80 -18.54
CA VAL A 636 -0.89 -15.44 -17.17
C VAL A 636 -1.55 -16.63 -16.47
N ALA A 637 -2.32 -17.47 -17.18
CA ALA A 637 -2.84 -18.74 -16.67
C ALA A 637 -1.71 -19.71 -16.32
N ASP A 638 -0.70 -19.88 -17.18
CA ASP A 638 0.50 -20.68 -16.89
C ASP A 638 1.16 -20.22 -15.57
N ALA A 639 1.36 -18.91 -15.41
CA ALA A 639 1.99 -18.34 -14.21
C ALA A 639 1.12 -18.51 -12.94
N ALA A 640 -0.19 -18.42 -13.09
CA ALA A 640 -1.16 -18.67 -12.03
C ALA A 640 -1.21 -20.14 -11.62
N LEU A 641 -1.20 -21.06 -12.59
CA LEU A 641 -1.15 -22.49 -12.35
C LEU A 641 0.18 -22.90 -11.72
N ASP A 642 1.31 -22.39 -12.20
CA ASP A 642 2.63 -22.60 -11.60
C ASP A 642 2.64 -22.14 -10.14
N LEU A 643 1.97 -21.02 -9.83
CA LEU A 643 1.83 -20.54 -8.46
C LEU A 643 0.98 -21.48 -7.60
N VAL A 644 -0.13 -22.01 -8.13
CA VAL A 644 -0.95 -23.03 -7.44
C VAL A 644 -0.13 -24.30 -7.20
N VAL A 645 0.56 -24.80 -8.22
CA VAL A 645 1.43 -25.98 -8.14
C VAL A 645 2.59 -25.77 -7.17
N ASP A 646 3.22 -24.60 -7.19
CA ASP A 646 4.30 -24.27 -6.25
C ASP A 646 3.77 -24.11 -4.84
N SER A 647 2.54 -23.63 -4.65
CA SER A 647 1.88 -23.69 -3.35
C SER A 647 1.72 -25.14 -2.87
N TYR A 648 1.56 -26.11 -3.79
CA TYR A 648 1.58 -27.53 -3.48
C TYR A 648 3.00 -28.10 -3.22
N ARG A 649 4.04 -27.60 -3.93
CA ARG A 649 5.44 -28.06 -3.83
C ARG A 649 6.24 -27.45 -2.68
N LEU A 650 5.99 -26.19 -2.33
CA LEU A 650 6.69 -25.44 -1.28
C LEU A 650 6.35 -25.90 0.14
N GLY A 651 5.82 -27.11 0.30
CA GLY A 651 5.50 -27.65 1.62
C GLY A 651 4.53 -26.75 2.35
N HIS A 652 3.48 -26.25 1.67
CA HIS A 652 2.30 -25.93 2.45
C HIS A 652 1.88 -27.21 3.19
N PRO A 653 1.59 -27.11 4.49
CA PRO A 653 1.17 -28.22 5.35
C PRO A 653 0.20 -29.23 4.71
N SER A 654 -0.61 -28.83 3.72
CA SER A 654 -1.67 -29.63 3.10
C SER A 654 -1.26 -30.79 2.17
N HIS A 655 -0.07 -30.81 1.52
CA HIS A 655 0.22 -31.81 0.45
C HIS A 655 1.09 -33.00 0.86
N LEU A 656 2.05 -32.83 1.77
CA LEU A 656 2.83 -33.95 2.32
C LEU A 656 1.90 -34.98 3.02
N VAL A 657 0.82 -34.51 3.63
CA VAL A 657 -0.24 -35.36 4.19
C VAL A 657 -0.79 -36.33 3.13
N SER A 658 -1.07 -35.85 1.92
CA SER A 658 -1.62 -36.71 0.86
C SER A 658 -0.62 -37.75 0.36
N ASP A 659 0.66 -37.40 0.30
CA ASP A 659 1.72 -38.32 -0.12
C ASP A 659 1.93 -39.43 0.92
N LEU A 660 1.94 -39.07 2.21
CA LEU A 660 2.05 -40.04 3.31
C LEU A 660 0.80 -40.93 3.40
N LEU A 661 -0.40 -40.37 3.15
CA LEU A 661 -1.64 -41.15 3.08
C LEU A 661 -1.57 -42.24 2.01
N ARG A 662 -1.00 -41.97 0.84
CA ARG A 662 -0.82 -43.00 -0.19
C ARG A 662 0.08 -44.14 0.29
N ALA A 663 1.12 -43.83 1.06
CA ALA A 663 2.02 -44.85 1.60
C ALA A 663 1.32 -45.76 2.63
N THR A 664 0.52 -45.20 3.55
CA THR A 664 -0.27 -46.01 4.50
C THR A 664 -1.43 -46.75 3.83
N GLU A 665 -2.05 -46.16 2.80
CA GLU A 665 -3.10 -46.79 1.99
C GLU A 665 -2.58 -47.98 1.19
N ALA A 666 -1.42 -47.85 0.55
CA ALA A 666 -0.78 -48.93 -0.19
C ALA A 666 -0.37 -50.09 0.74
N ALA A 667 0.18 -49.77 1.91
CA ALA A 667 0.51 -50.75 2.94
C ALA A 667 -0.73 -51.49 3.43
N ALA A 668 -1.82 -50.75 3.69
CA ALA A 668 -3.08 -51.32 4.14
C ALA A 668 -3.72 -52.25 3.10
N CYS A 669 -3.77 -51.83 1.82
CA CYS A 669 -4.24 -52.68 0.72
C CYS A 669 -3.42 -53.95 0.59
N ALA A 670 -2.09 -53.86 0.64
CA ALA A 670 -1.22 -55.03 0.50
C ALA A 670 -1.38 -56.02 1.66
N ALA A 671 -1.56 -55.53 2.89
CA ALA A 671 -1.82 -56.37 4.06
C ALA A 671 -3.21 -57.01 4.04
N LEU A 672 -4.20 -56.37 3.41
CA LEU A 672 -5.59 -56.82 3.40
C LEU A 672 -5.75 -58.24 2.84
N ASP A 673 -4.98 -58.61 1.83
CA ASP A 673 -5.00 -59.95 1.21
C ASP A 673 -4.51 -61.07 2.16
N GLU A 674 -3.78 -60.71 3.21
CA GLU A 674 -3.22 -61.64 4.19
C GLU A 674 -4.05 -61.71 5.49
N VAL A 675 -5.07 -60.85 5.62
CA VAL A 675 -5.92 -60.77 6.82
C VAL A 675 -6.66 -62.08 7.05
N GLY A 676 -6.56 -62.62 8.27
CA GLY A 676 -7.25 -63.84 8.70
C GLY A 676 -6.60 -65.15 8.24
N LEU A 677 -5.46 -65.10 7.54
CA LEU A 677 -4.75 -66.29 7.07
C LEU A 677 -3.82 -66.93 8.12
N GLY A 678 -3.73 -66.34 9.32
CA GLY A 678 -2.95 -66.86 10.45
C GLY A 678 -1.43 -66.63 10.35
N ASP A 679 -0.96 -65.90 9.35
CA ASP A 679 0.46 -65.59 9.13
C ASP A 679 0.72 -64.09 9.27
N LYS A 680 1.13 -63.69 10.48
CA LYS A 680 1.37 -62.28 10.81
C LYS A 680 2.60 -61.72 10.09
N ASP A 681 3.62 -62.54 9.86
CA ASP A 681 4.90 -62.11 9.30
C ASP A 681 4.74 -61.86 7.79
N ARG A 682 3.88 -62.65 7.12
CA ARG A 682 3.54 -62.44 5.71
C ARG A 682 2.70 -61.16 5.50
N ALA A 683 1.74 -60.89 6.38
CA ALA A 683 0.93 -59.66 6.33
C ALA A 683 1.80 -58.41 6.53
N ASP A 684 2.72 -58.47 7.50
CA ASP A 684 3.67 -57.38 7.76
C ASP A 684 4.61 -57.16 6.56
N GLN A 685 5.13 -58.25 5.98
CA GLN A 685 5.98 -58.17 4.79
C GLN A 685 5.30 -57.49 3.61
N ALA A 686 4.02 -57.78 3.39
CA ALA A 686 3.23 -57.16 2.32
C ALA A 686 3.10 -55.64 2.56
N ALA A 687 2.79 -55.24 3.79
CA ALA A 687 2.67 -53.84 4.19
C ALA A 687 4.00 -53.07 4.01
N VAL A 688 5.11 -53.63 4.50
CA VAL A 688 6.45 -53.03 4.36
C VAL A 688 6.80 -52.82 2.89
N THR A 689 6.59 -53.83 2.06
CA THR A 689 6.98 -53.81 0.64
C THR A 689 6.24 -52.70 -0.10
N ALA A 690 4.93 -52.58 0.14
CA ALA A 690 4.10 -51.56 -0.48
C ALA A 690 4.42 -50.15 0.06
N MET A 691 4.55 -49.99 1.38
CA MET A 691 4.91 -48.69 1.99
C MET A 691 6.26 -48.19 1.45
N ARG A 692 7.28 -49.05 1.41
CA ARG A 692 8.62 -48.71 0.91
C ARG A 692 8.56 -48.23 -0.53
N ALA A 693 7.76 -48.88 -1.38
CA ALA A 693 7.63 -48.50 -2.79
C ALA A 693 7.06 -47.08 -2.94
N GLU A 694 6.06 -46.73 -2.15
CA GLU A 694 5.47 -45.37 -2.15
C GLU A 694 6.40 -44.34 -1.52
N LEU A 695 7.03 -44.66 -0.38
CA LEU A 695 7.98 -43.77 0.28
C LEU A 695 9.20 -43.46 -0.60
N SER A 696 9.64 -44.43 -1.42
CA SER A 696 10.75 -44.24 -2.38
C SER A 696 10.43 -43.21 -3.47
N ARG A 697 9.16 -42.88 -3.69
CA ARG A 697 8.68 -41.93 -4.69
C ARG A 697 8.36 -40.55 -4.12
N LEU A 698 8.53 -40.35 -2.82
CA LEU A 698 8.24 -39.05 -2.19
C LEU A 698 9.04 -37.93 -2.86
N PRO A 699 8.46 -36.72 -3.01
CA PRO A 699 9.15 -35.56 -3.55
C PRO A 699 10.11 -34.89 -2.54
N VAL A 700 10.44 -35.59 -1.45
CA VAL A 700 11.34 -35.18 -0.37
C VAL A 700 12.44 -36.24 -0.16
N SER A 701 13.50 -35.90 0.56
CA SER A 701 14.53 -36.84 1.05
C SER A 701 14.14 -37.23 2.48
N ALA A 702 13.67 -38.45 2.67
CA ALA A 702 13.09 -38.90 3.93
C ALA A 702 13.99 -39.92 4.63
N THR A 703 14.35 -39.67 5.89
CA THR A 703 15.18 -40.59 6.69
C THR A 703 14.31 -41.29 7.73
N VAL A 704 14.33 -42.61 7.76
CA VAL A 704 13.63 -43.39 8.80
C VAL A 704 14.40 -43.28 10.11
N ILE A 705 13.85 -42.59 11.10
CA ILE A 705 14.45 -42.42 12.43
C ILE A 705 14.03 -43.53 13.38
N VAL A 706 12.80 -44.02 13.24
CA VAL A 706 12.27 -45.14 14.03
C VAL A 706 11.42 -46.05 13.15
N GLY A 707 11.64 -47.36 13.23
CA GLY A 707 10.86 -48.40 12.56
C GLY A 707 10.94 -49.74 13.31
N GLU A 708 9.99 -50.65 13.08
CA GLU A 708 9.87 -51.93 13.83
C GLU A 708 11.10 -52.86 13.74
N GLY A 709 11.92 -52.64 12.71
CA GLY A 709 13.33 -53.01 12.57
C GLY A 709 13.92 -54.14 13.43
N GLU A 710 14.46 -53.74 14.57
CA GLU A 710 15.51 -54.53 15.21
C GLU A 710 14.96 -55.66 16.09
N LYS A 711 13.65 -55.68 16.37
CA LYS A 711 13.00 -56.59 17.31
C LYS A 711 12.58 -57.94 16.70
N ASP A 712 12.06 -57.94 15.48
CA ASP A 712 11.27 -59.07 14.95
C ASP A 712 11.96 -59.88 13.82
N HIS A 713 13.20 -59.53 13.44
CA HIS A 713 13.99 -60.19 12.36
C HIS A 713 13.26 -60.27 11.00
N ALA A 714 12.22 -59.45 10.80
CA ALA A 714 11.45 -59.36 9.57
C ALA A 714 12.20 -58.53 8.49
N PRO A 715 11.74 -58.49 7.23
CA PRO A 715 12.24 -57.54 6.22
C PRO A 715 11.53 -56.17 6.35
N MET A 716 12.26 -55.07 6.64
CA MET A 716 11.68 -53.81 7.15
C MET A 716 12.30 -52.54 6.56
N LEU A 717 11.66 -51.39 6.80
CA LEU A 717 12.25 -50.03 6.69
C LEU A 717 13.24 -49.80 7.85
N TYR A 718 14.54 -49.66 7.55
CA TYR A 718 15.59 -49.65 8.57
C TYR A 718 15.81 -48.27 9.18
N VAL A 719 16.13 -48.20 10.47
CA VAL A 719 16.63 -46.96 11.08
C VAL A 719 17.88 -46.48 10.33
N GLY A 720 17.87 -45.21 9.91
CA GLY A 720 18.90 -44.58 9.08
C GLY A 720 18.70 -44.76 7.57
N GLU A 721 17.70 -45.51 7.12
CA GLU A 721 17.41 -45.66 5.70
C GLU A 721 16.90 -44.34 5.10
N ARG A 722 17.43 -43.95 3.94
CA ARG A 722 16.98 -42.78 3.18
C ARG A 722 16.12 -43.20 2.00
N LEU A 723 14.96 -42.56 1.86
CA LEU A 723 13.93 -42.80 0.87
C LEU A 723 13.55 -41.48 0.17
N GLY A 724 12.79 -41.60 -0.92
CA GLY A 724 12.32 -40.46 -1.70
C GLY A 724 13.36 -39.92 -2.69
N THR A 725 12.95 -38.91 -3.45
CA THR A 725 13.71 -38.37 -4.61
C THR A 725 14.01 -36.88 -4.52
N GLY A 726 13.50 -36.21 -3.48
CA GLY A 726 13.63 -34.76 -3.30
C GLY A 726 14.90 -34.30 -2.60
N THR A 727 15.03 -32.99 -2.42
CA THR A 727 16.19 -32.34 -1.76
C THR A 727 15.88 -31.80 -0.37
N ILE A 728 14.62 -31.78 0.05
CA ILE A 728 14.20 -31.34 1.39
C ILE A 728 14.31 -32.54 2.33
N ASP A 729 15.11 -32.41 3.39
CA ASP A 729 15.29 -33.48 4.38
C ASP A 729 14.16 -33.52 5.42
N ILE A 730 13.51 -34.67 5.56
CA ILE A 730 12.51 -34.96 6.59
C ILE A 730 12.88 -36.24 7.36
N ASP A 731 12.34 -36.35 8.57
CA ASP A 731 12.43 -37.54 9.41
C ASP A 731 11.10 -38.30 9.38
N LEU A 732 11.16 -39.64 9.37
CA LEU A 732 10.01 -40.53 9.43
C LEU A 732 10.07 -41.43 10.67
N ALA A 733 8.93 -41.62 11.33
CA ALA A 733 8.67 -42.75 12.22
C ALA A 733 7.57 -43.60 11.58
N VAL A 734 7.85 -44.88 11.33
CA VAL A 734 6.98 -45.76 10.52
C VAL A 734 6.62 -47.02 11.27
N ASP A 735 5.36 -47.43 11.12
CA ASP A 735 4.87 -48.76 11.49
C ASP A 735 3.96 -49.26 10.36
N PRO A 736 4.52 -50.04 9.41
CA PRO A 736 3.79 -50.50 8.24
C PRO A 736 2.56 -51.34 8.56
N LEU A 737 2.60 -52.15 9.63
CA LEU A 737 1.48 -52.96 10.13
C LEU A 737 1.47 -53.00 11.65
N GLU A 738 0.77 -52.05 12.26
CA GLU A 738 0.48 -52.10 13.68
C GLU A 738 -0.63 -53.13 13.96
N GLY A 739 -0.46 -53.95 14.99
CA GLY A 739 -1.46 -54.93 15.39
C GLY A 739 -1.41 -56.19 14.52
N THR A 740 -0.21 -56.68 14.20
CA THR A 740 0.03 -57.88 13.39
C THR A 740 -0.80 -59.10 13.82
N ASN A 741 -1.07 -59.30 15.12
CA ASN A 741 -1.94 -60.39 15.59
C ASN A 741 -3.42 -60.17 15.23
N PHE A 742 -3.89 -58.92 15.18
CA PHE A 742 -5.24 -58.60 14.72
C PHE A 742 -5.39 -58.89 13.23
N ALA A 743 -4.41 -58.49 12.41
CA ALA A 743 -4.38 -58.81 10.99
C ALA A 743 -4.39 -60.33 10.76
N ALA A 744 -3.47 -61.08 11.38
CA ALA A 744 -3.37 -62.52 11.21
C ALA A 744 -4.64 -63.28 11.64
N SER A 745 -5.34 -62.80 12.68
CA SER A 745 -6.56 -63.42 13.19
C SER A 745 -7.86 -62.87 12.60
N GLY A 746 -7.78 -61.88 11.70
CA GLY A 746 -8.95 -61.25 11.06
C GLY A 746 -9.82 -60.46 12.04
N ARG A 747 -9.24 -59.94 13.12
CA ARG A 747 -9.94 -59.16 14.16
C ARG A 747 -9.75 -57.66 13.92
N GLU A 748 -10.72 -56.86 14.33
CA GLU A 748 -10.61 -55.40 14.31
C GLU A 748 -9.46 -54.93 15.23
N GLY A 749 -8.61 -54.04 14.72
CA GLY A 749 -7.58 -53.35 15.47
C GLY A 749 -6.28 -53.06 14.71
N ALA A 750 -6.10 -53.58 13.48
CA ALA A 750 -4.88 -53.39 12.72
C ALA A 750 -4.93 -52.14 11.83
N ILE A 751 -3.81 -51.40 11.79
CA ILE A 751 -3.63 -50.20 10.96
C ILE A 751 -2.24 -50.14 10.35
N SER A 752 -2.06 -49.27 9.35
CA SER A 752 -0.75 -48.79 8.90
C SER A 752 -0.57 -47.33 9.31
N VAL A 753 0.59 -46.93 9.82
CA VAL A 753 0.79 -45.56 10.34
C VAL A 753 2.18 -44.99 10.07
N ILE A 754 2.22 -43.69 9.79
CA ILE A 754 3.45 -42.91 9.60
C ILE A 754 3.33 -41.59 10.35
N ALA A 755 4.41 -41.20 11.03
CA ALA A 755 4.64 -39.82 11.45
C ALA A 755 5.82 -39.22 10.66
N ALA A 756 5.70 -37.95 10.29
CA ALA A 756 6.73 -37.20 9.58
C ALA A 756 6.99 -35.83 10.22
N ALA A 757 8.24 -35.41 10.27
CA ALA A 757 8.65 -34.10 10.77
C ALA A 757 9.83 -33.55 9.96
N GLN A 758 10.16 -32.27 10.12
CA GLN A 758 11.42 -31.73 9.61
C GLN A 758 12.61 -32.50 10.20
N SER A 759 13.74 -32.52 9.50
CA SER A 759 14.93 -33.23 9.99
C SER A 759 15.36 -32.78 11.39
N GLY A 760 15.68 -33.73 12.26
CA GLY A 760 15.89 -33.53 13.70
C GLY A 760 14.59 -33.51 14.51
N GLY A 761 13.44 -33.79 13.89
CA GLY A 761 12.12 -33.70 14.49
C GLY A 761 11.71 -34.92 15.31
N PHE A 762 12.38 -36.07 15.14
CA PHE A 762 12.16 -37.26 15.95
C PHE A 762 13.42 -37.70 16.68
N ARG A 763 13.24 -38.31 17.85
CA ARG A 763 14.32 -38.92 18.62
C ARG A 763 14.15 -40.44 18.65
N SER A 764 15.17 -41.16 18.18
CA SER A 764 15.32 -42.58 18.44
C SER A 764 15.86 -42.79 19.87
N LEU A 765 15.27 -43.74 20.61
CA LEU A 765 15.75 -44.18 21.92
C LEU A 765 16.32 -45.60 21.80
N PRO A 766 17.39 -45.93 22.55
CA PRO A 766 17.93 -47.28 22.61
C PRO A 766 16.93 -48.21 23.32
N GLY A 767 16.84 -49.44 22.84
CA GLY A 767 15.88 -50.44 23.35
C GLY A 767 14.59 -50.50 22.53
N TYR A 768 13.88 -51.61 22.67
CA TYR A 768 12.73 -51.97 21.83
C TYR A 768 11.39 -51.57 22.44
N TYR A 769 11.35 -51.25 23.74
CA TYR A 769 10.10 -50.98 24.46
C TYR A 769 10.10 -49.67 25.25
N LEU A 770 8.97 -48.95 25.19
CA LEU A 770 8.66 -47.76 25.96
C LEU A 770 7.43 -47.97 26.85
N GLU A 771 7.57 -47.70 28.15
CA GLU A 771 6.44 -47.42 29.02
C GLU A 771 5.91 -46.04 28.67
N LYS A 772 4.62 -45.92 28.35
CA LYS A 772 3.98 -44.65 28.05
C LYS A 772 2.69 -44.44 28.83
N LEU A 773 2.45 -43.19 29.20
CA LEU A 773 1.27 -42.71 29.90
C LEU A 773 0.72 -41.48 29.16
N ILE A 774 -0.50 -41.58 28.64
CA ILE A 774 -1.08 -40.57 27.73
C ILE A 774 -2.45 -40.12 28.22
N VAL A 775 -2.69 -38.81 28.15
CA VAL A 775 -3.97 -38.16 28.42
C VAL A 775 -4.25 -37.06 27.37
N GLY A 776 -5.53 -36.84 27.07
CA GLY A 776 -5.95 -35.75 26.19
C GLY A 776 -5.80 -34.36 26.84
N GLU A 777 -5.98 -33.30 26.02
CA GLU A 777 -5.77 -31.89 26.38
C GLU A 777 -6.38 -31.48 27.74
N ARG A 778 -7.62 -31.91 28.02
CA ARG A 778 -8.34 -31.55 29.25
C ARG A 778 -7.67 -32.05 30.53
N ALA A 779 -6.87 -33.11 30.44
CA ALA A 779 -6.12 -33.71 31.54
C ALA A 779 -4.59 -33.50 31.41
N ALA A 780 -4.13 -32.68 30.46
CA ALA A 780 -2.72 -32.35 30.36
C ALA A 780 -2.22 -31.61 31.62
N GLY A 781 -0.99 -31.89 32.01
CA GLY A 781 -0.27 -31.33 33.16
C GLY A 781 -0.46 -32.08 34.49
N VAL A 782 -1.24 -33.17 34.55
CA VAL A 782 -1.56 -33.86 35.83
C VAL A 782 -1.03 -35.28 35.97
N ILE A 783 -0.32 -35.82 34.98
CA ILE A 783 0.27 -37.18 35.03
C ILE A 783 1.76 -37.16 35.43
N ASP A 784 2.26 -38.26 35.99
CA ASP A 784 3.63 -38.45 36.49
C ASP A 784 4.00 -39.94 36.52
N LEU A 785 4.94 -40.39 35.68
CA LEU A 785 5.37 -41.79 35.56
C LEU A 785 6.12 -42.33 36.80
N ASN A 786 6.58 -41.47 37.71
CA ASN A 786 7.21 -41.91 38.96
C ASN A 786 6.19 -42.24 40.06
N ARG A 787 4.90 -42.04 39.80
CA ARG A 787 3.81 -42.36 40.73
C ARG A 787 3.11 -43.65 40.32
N PRO A 788 2.54 -44.40 41.29
CA PRO A 788 1.69 -45.54 40.99
C PRO A 788 0.55 -45.15 40.04
N LEU A 789 0.22 -46.03 39.09
CA LEU A 789 -0.80 -45.76 38.07
C LEU A 789 -2.16 -45.37 38.67
N LEU A 790 -2.57 -46.01 39.77
CA LEU A 790 -3.79 -45.67 40.49
C LEU A 790 -3.81 -44.22 41.00
N GLU A 791 -2.66 -43.67 41.38
CA GLU A 791 -2.56 -42.27 41.80
C GLU A 791 -2.73 -41.32 40.61
N ASN A 792 -2.11 -41.64 39.47
CA ASN A 792 -2.31 -40.89 38.23
C ASN A 792 -3.79 -40.88 37.80
N ILE A 793 -4.47 -42.02 37.88
CA ILE A 793 -5.90 -42.13 37.56
C ILE A 793 -6.73 -41.22 38.47
N LYS A 794 -6.46 -41.19 39.79
CA LYS A 794 -7.16 -40.29 40.72
C LYS A 794 -6.93 -38.82 40.38
N ARG A 795 -5.72 -38.44 39.97
CA ARG A 795 -5.39 -37.07 39.55
C ARG A 795 -6.12 -36.66 38.28
N VAL A 796 -6.15 -37.55 37.28
CA VAL A 796 -6.90 -37.34 36.03
C VAL A 796 -8.40 -37.26 36.29
N ALA A 797 -8.94 -38.18 37.10
CA ALA A 797 -10.35 -38.18 37.51
C ALA A 797 -10.73 -36.84 38.16
N SER A 798 -9.94 -36.38 39.13
CA SER A 798 -10.14 -35.08 39.78
C SER A 798 -10.05 -33.90 38.81
N ARG A 799 -9.15 -33.94 37.82
CA ARG A 799 -8.98 -32.87 36.83
C ARG A 799 -10.16 -32.79 35.86
N LEU A 800 -10.72 -33.93 35.49
CA LEU A 800 -11.84 -34.04 34.56
C LEU A 800 -13.21 -33.93 35.24
N GLY A 801 -13.26 -33.95 36.58
CA GLY A 801 -14.51 -33.97 37.34
C GLY A 801 -15.23 -35.31 37.32
N LEU A 802 -14.48 -36.40 37.15
CA LEU A 802 -14.98 -37.78 37.08
C LEU A 802 -14.69 -38.52 38.39
N GLY A 803 -15.50 -39.54 38.69
CA GLY A 803 -15.14 -40.56 39.68
C GLY A 803 -14.04 -41.50 39.16
N VAL A 804 -13.33 -42.17 40.08
CA VAL A 804 -12.34 -43.21 39.74
C VAL A 804 -12.96 -44.33 38.89
N GLY A 805 -14.23 -44.69 39.19
CA GLY A 805 -14.99 -45.68 38.42
C GLY A 805 -15.48 -45.21 37.05
N GLU A 806 -15.32 -43.93 36.73
CA GLU A 806 -15.68 -43.32 35.43
C GLU A 806 -14.44 -42.99 34.59
N THR A 807 -13.23 -43.22 35.14
CA THR A 807 -11.95 -42.91 34.49
C THR A 807 -11.36 -44.18 33.89
N SER A 808 -11.79 -44.53 32.68
CA SER A 808 -11.31 -45.73 32.00
C SER A 808 -9.86 -45.61 31.54
N VAL A 809 -9.10 -46.70 31.69
CA VAL A 809 -7.72 -46.78 31.21
C VAL A 809 -7.58 -47.90 30.18
N VAL A 810 -7.02 -47.56 29.02
CA VAL A 810 -6.65 -48.55 28.00
C VAL A 810 -5.26 -49.07 28.31
N ILE A 811 -5.12 -50.40 28.36
CA ILE A 811 -3.86 -51.08 28.66
C ILE A 811 -3.58 -52.19 27.65
N LEU A 812 -2.36 -52.20 27.11
CA LEU A 812 -1.88 -53.31 26.27
C LEU A 812 -1.81 -54.60 27.11
N ALA A 813 -2.68 -55.57 26.89
CA ALA A 813 -2.79 -56.78 27.71
C ALA A 813 -1.68 -57.78 27.41
N LYS A 814 -0.53 -57.62 28.08
CA LYS A 814 0.59 -58.57 28.06
C LYS A 814 0.79 -59.17 29.47
N PRO A 815 1.41 -60.35 29.61
CA PRO A 815 1.62 -60.98 30.92
C PRO A 815 2.26 -60.06 31.97
N ARG A 816 3.18 -59.18 31.54
CA ARG A 816 3.83 -58.16 32.38
C ARG A 816 2.88 -57.15 33.03
N HIS A 817 1.70 -56.92 32.47
CA HIS A 817 0.73 -55.95 32.99
C HIS A 817 -0.37 -56.59 33.86
N ALA A 818 -0.42 -57.92 33.96
CA ALA A 818 -1.51 -58.64 34.63
C ALA A 818 -1.70 -58.20 36.10
N ALA A 819 -0.61 -57.96 36.83
CA ALA A 819 -0.66 -57.50 38.22
C ALA A 819 -1.27 -56.09 38.34
N VAL A 820 -0.89 -55.17 37.45
CA VAL A 820 -1.41 -53.80 37.43
C VAL A 820 -2.89 -53.79 37.05
N ILE A 821 -3.29 -54.57 36.06
CA ILE A 821 -4.71 -54.70 35.65
C ILE A 821 -5.57 -55.22 36.81
N ALA A 822 -5.09 -56.24 37.53
CA ALA A 822 -5.80 -56.77 38.69
C ALA A 822 -5.94 -55.74 39.82
N ASP A 823 -4.88 -54.97 40.11
CA ASP A 823 -4.88 -53.90 41.11
C ASP A 823 -5.87 -52.78 40.76
N LEU A 824 -5.88 -52.31 39.51
CA LEU A 824 -6.82 -51.30 39.05
C LEU A 824 -8.28 -51.75 39.17
N ARG A 825 -8.57 -52.99 38.78
CA ARG A 825 -9.91 -53.60 38.90
C ARG A 825 -10.35 -53.71 40.35
N ALA A 826 -9.45 -54.08 41.26
CA ALA A 826 -9.74 -54.12 42.69
C ALA A 826 -10.11 -52.75 43.28
N HIS A 827 -9.62 -51.67 42.67
CA HIS A 827 -9.92 -50.29 43.02
C HIS A 827 -11.09 -49.68 42.23
N GLY A 828 -11.82 -50.49 41.47
CA GLY A 828 -13.01 -50.07 40.74
C GLY A 828 -12.73 -49.26 39.47
N VAL A 829 -11.50 -49.26 38.96
CA VAL A 829 -11.14 -48.59 37.70
C VAL A 829 -11.55 -49.47 36.51
N PRO A 830 -12.31 -48.94 35.52
CA PRO A 830 -12.57 -49.65 34.28
C PRO A 830 -11.29 -49.80 33.45
N VAL A 831 -10.87 -51.04 33.17
CA VAL A 831 -9.70 -51.33 32.33
C VAL A 831 -10.15 -51.90 30.99
N ILE A 832 -9.76 -51.24 29.90
CA ILE A 832 -9.96 -51.69 28.53
C ILE A 832 -8.68 -52.35 28.06
N GLU A 833 -8.72 -53.67 27.90
CA GLU A 833 -7.58 -54.46 27.47
C GLU A 833 -7.48 -54.51 25.95
N ILE A 834 -6.33 -54.14 25.39
CA ILE A 834 -6.01 -54.34 23.96
C ILE A 834 -4.87 -55.35 23.83
N PRO A 835 -5.03 -56.48 23.12
CA PRO A 835 -4.00 -57.52 23.06
C PRO A 835 -2.77 -57.13 22.21
N ASP A 836 -2.93 -56.18 21.30
CA ASP A 836 -1.90 -55.73 20.36
C ASP A 836 -2.17 -54.30 19.89
N GLY A 837 -1.13 -53.59 19.43
CA GLY A 837 -1.19 -52.17 19.01
C GLY A 837 -1.59 -51.21 20.14
N ASP A 838 -1.09 -49.98 20.11
CA ASP A 838 -1.45 -48.93 21.07
C ASP A 838 -1.42 -47.49 20.51
N VAL A 839 -1.06 -47.25 19.24
CA VAL A 839 -1.15 -45.94 18.59
C VAL A 839 -2.61 -45.53 18.42
N MET A 840 -3.48 -46.38 17.87
CA MET A 840 -4.91 -46.04 17.74
C MET A 840 -5.59 -45.81 19.09
N ALA A 841 -5.21 -46.58 20.11
CA ALA A 841 -5.70 -46.34 21.46
C ALA A 841 -5.22 -44.99 22.02
N SER A 842 -3.97 -44.61 21.71
CA SER A 842 -3.43 -43.28 22.04
C SER A 842 -4.25 -42.17 21.35
N LEU A 843 -4.54 -42.34 20.06
CA LEU A 843 -5.31 -41.39 19.27
C LEU A 843 -6.75 -41.21 19.77
N ARG A 844 -7.41 -42.28 20.23
CA ARG A 844 -8.75 -42.20 20.83
C ARG A 844 -8.75 -41.37 22.11
N VAL A 845 -7.76 -41.58 22.99
CA VAL A 845 -7.57 -40.79 24.21
C VAL A 845 -7.34 -39.32 23.87
N LEU A 846 -6.45 -39.03 22.92
CA LEU A 846 -6.09 -37.67 22.52
C LEU A 846 -7.27 -36.92 21.88
N LYS A 847 -8.13 -37.62 21.12
CA LYS A 847 -9.36 -37.07 20.54
C LYS A 847 -10.51 -36.90 21.55
N GLY A 848 -10.31 -37.29 22.81
CA GLY A 848 -11.29 -37.15 23.88
C GLY A 848 -12.46 -38.12 23.78
N ASP A 849 -12.23 -39.35 23.31
CA ASP A 849 -13.24 -40.42 23.34
C ASP A 849 -13.67 -40.69 24.80
N PRO A 850 -14.96 -40.50 25.15
CA PRO A 850 -15.46 -40.73 26.51
C PRO A 850 -15.26 -42.16 27.02
N ALA A 851 -15.12 -43.13 26.11
CA ALA A 851 -14.88 -44.52 26.46
C ALA A 851 -13.43 -44.79 26.87
N THR A 852 -12.47 -43.93 26.52
CA THR A 852 -11.02 -44.13 26.78
C THR A 852 -10.40 -42.84 27.32
N VAL A 853 -10.38 -42.70 28.65
CA VAL A 853 -9.94 -41.45 29.31
C VAL A 853 -8.41 -41.32 29.34
N MET A 854 -7.70 -42.43 29.44
CA MET A 854 -6.24 -42.49 29.56
C MET A 854 -5.69 -43.75 28.91
N LEU A 855 -4.45 -43.71 28.45
CA LEU A 855 -3.70 -44.90 28.03
C LEU A 855 -2.47 -45.09 28.92
N TRP A 856 -2.22 -46.33 29.34
CA TRP A 856 -0.95 -46.74 29.94
C TRP A 856 -0.53 -48.10 29.41
N GLY A 857 0.76 -48.27 29.12
CA GLY A 857 1.31 -49.58 28.82
C GLY A 857 2.77 -49.52 28.38
N ILE A 858 3.37 -50.69 28.30
CA ILE A 858 4.69 -50.88 27.70
C ILE A 858 4.50 -51.41 26.28
N GLY A 859 4.75 -50.56 25.27
CA GLY A 859 4.64 -50.83 23.83
C GLY A 859 5.99 -50.69 23.13
N GLY A 860 6.03 -50.84 21.81
CA GLY A 860 7.26 -50.66 21.04
C GLY A 860 7.71 -49.19 20.98
N THR A 861 9.00 -48.99 20.70
CA THR A 861 9.59 -47.65 20.52
C THR A 861 8.99 -46.87 19.32
N PRO A 862 8.75 -47.47 18.12
CA PRO A 862 8.09 -46.80 17.00
C PRO A 862 6.72 -46.21 17.37
N GLU A 863 5.87 -47.01 17.97
CA GLU A 863 4.53 -46.63 18.42
C GLU A 863 4.61 -45.54 19.50
N GLY A 864 5.64 -45.57 20.35
CA GLY A 864 5.89 -44.52 21.33
C GLY A 864 6.18 -43.15 20.69
N VAL A 865 7.04 -43.10 19.66
CA VAL A 865 7.38 -41.84 18.96
C VAL A 865 6.19 -41.32 18.14
N ILE A 866 5.47 -42.21 17.45
CA ILE A 866 4.25 -41.85 16.71
C ILE A 866 3.16 -41.33 17.67
N SER A 867 2.95 -41.99 18.82
CA SER A 867 2.05 -41.50 19.87
C SER A 867 2.48 -40.12 20.41
N ALA A 868 3.79 -39.87 20.56
CA ALA A 868 4.29 -38.57 21.00
C ALA A 868 4.01 -37.46 19.97
N ALA A 869 4.25 -37.74 18.68
CA ALA A 869 3.92 -36.83 17.58
C ALA A 869 2.43 -36.45 17.58
N ALA A 870 1.55 -37.45 17.69
CA ALA A 870 0.11 -37.22 17.76
C ALA A 870 -0.29 -36.46 19.04
N THR A 871 0.37 -36.73 20.17
CA THR A 871 0.11 -36.05 21.45
C THR A 871 0.38 -34.56 21.33
N LEU A 872 1.52 -34.17 20.76
CA LEU A 872 1.87 -32.76 20.54
C LEU A 872 0.90 -32.08 19.57
N ALA A 873 0.57 -32.76 18.47
CA ALA A 873 -0.31 -32.20 17.45
C ALA A 873 -1.76 -32.01 17.94
N LEU A 874 -2.19 -32.75 18.97
CA LEU A 874 -3.54 -32.67 19.57
C LEU A 874 -3.54 -32.04 20.98
N SER A 875 -2.47 -31.34 21.36
CA SER A 875 -2.36 -30.63 22.65
C SER A 875 -2.55 -31.52 23.89
N GLY A 876 -2.29 -32.82 23.79
CA GLY A 876 -2.34 -33.76 24.91
C GLY A 876 -1.10 -33.71 25.80
N GLN A 877 -1.01 -34.66 26.74
CA GLN A 877 0.23 -34.93 27.47
C GLN A 877 0.59 -36.40 27.36
N MET A 878 1.85 -36.67 27.03
CA MET A 878 2.45 -38.00 27.07
C MET A 878 3.75 -37.93 27.88
N LEU A 879 3.90 -38.87 28.80
CA LEU A 879 5.15 -39.19 29.48
C LEU A 879 5.59 -40.58 29.05
N ALA A 880 6.89 -40.76 28.82
CA ALA A 880 7.48 -42.02 28.42
C ALA A 880 8.75 -42.37 29.22
N ARG A 881 9.08 -43.65 29.31
CA ARG A 881 10.33 -44.17 29.91
C ARG A 881 10.76 -45.46 29.19
N CYS A 882 12.06 -45.62 28.95
CA CYS A 882 12.61 -46.88 28.41
C CYS A 882 12.29 -48.05 29.35
N ALA A 883 11.70 -49.11 28.81
CA ALA A 883 11.17 -50.24 29.58
C ALA A 883 11.78 -51.57 29.12
N PRO A 884 13.08 -51.81 29.36
CA PRO A 884 13.75 -53.02 28.87
C PRO A 884 13.09 -54.30 29.42
N GLN A 885 12.96 -55.31 28.57
CA GLN A 885 12.31 -56.59 28.88
C GLN A 885 13.32 -57.72 29.11
N SER A 886 14.62 -57.47 28.95
CA SER A 886 15.71 -58.43 29.20
C SER A 886 16.96 -57.72 29.71
N ASP A 887 17.88 -58.47 30.34
CA ASP A 887 19.17 -57.93 30.80
C ASP A 887 20.02 -57.37 29.65
N THR A 888 19.91 -57.96 28.45
CA THR A 888 20.61 -57.50 27.25
C THR A 888 20.07 -56.13 26.81
N GLU A 889 18.74 -55.99 26.80
CA GLU A 889 18.10 -54.71 26.48
C GLU A 889 18.37 -53.66 27.55
N ALA A 890 18.38 -54.05 28.83
CA ALA A 890 18.72 -53.16 29.94
C ALA A 890 20.16 -52.63 29.82
N ALA A 891 21.10 -53.47 29.38
CA ALA A 891 22.48 -53.06 29.13
C ALA A 891 22.60 -52.09 27.93
N LEU A 892 21.83 -52.31 26.86
CA LEU A 892 21.78 -51.41 25.70
C LEU A 892 21.24 -50.04 26.09
N VAL A 893 20.11 -49.99 26.80
CA VAL A 893 19.50 -48.75 27.28
C VAL A 893 20.45 -48.02 28.24
N ALA A 894 21.08 -48.74 29.18
CA ALA A 894 21.97 -48.16 30.18
C ALA A 894 23.27 -47.58 29.60
N ALA A 895 23.68 -48.01 28.39
CA ALA A 895 24.88 -47.49 27.73
C ALA A 895 24.72 -46.00 27.39
N ASP A 896 23.54 -45.60 26.91
CA ASP A 896 23.25 -44.21 26.54
C ASP A 896 22.49 -43.46 27.67
N TYR A 897 21.73 -44.20 28.48
CA TYR A 897 20.92 -43.66 29.58
C TYR A 897 21.16 -44.43 30.89
N PRO A 898 22.26 -44.16 31.62
CA PRO A 898 22.55 -44.82 32.89
C PRO A 898 21.45 -44.64 33.95
N ASP A 899 20.63 -43.60 33.82
CA ASP A 899 19.51 -43.23 34.69
C ASP A 899 18.14 -43.67 34.16
N TYR A 900 18.08 -44.55 33.16
CA TYR A 900 16.84 -44.91 32.44
C TYR A 900 15.69 -45.37 33.36
N ALA A 901 15.98 -46.00 34.50
CA ALA A 901 14.97 -46.48 35.42
C ALA A 901 14.11 -45.36 36.03
N THR A 902 14.65 -44.14 36.14
CA THR A 902 13.96 -42.97 36.71
C THR A 902 13.76 -41.84 35.71
N ARG A 903 14.41 -41.92 34.55
CA ARG A 903 14.32 -40.88 33.52
C ARG A 903 12.98 -40.96 32.80
N CYS A 904 12.28 -39.82 32.78
CA CYS A 904 11.03 -39.63 32.04
C CYS A 904 11.30 -38.69 30.87
N PHE A 905 10.68 -38.99 29.73
CA PHE A 905 10.67 -38.18 28.53
C PHE A 905 9.27 -37.62 28.33
N ASP A 906 9.16 -36.31 28.08
CA ASP A 906 7.92 -35.70 27.60
C ASP A 906 7.73 -35.99 26.11
N ALA A 907 6.51 -35.82 25.60
CA ALA A 907 6.22 -35.95 24.16
C ALA A 907 7.17 -35.11 23.30
N SER A 908 7.51 -33.90 23.75
CA SER A 908 8.43 -32.97 23.08
C SER A 908 9.89 -33.40 23.09
N ASP A 909 10.27 -34.36 23.94
CA ASP A 909 11.61 -34.97 23.88
C ASP A 909 11.72 -36.01 22.76
N LEU A 910 10.59 -36.51 22.27
CA LEU A 910 10.50 -37.61 21.31
C LEU A 910 10.07 -37.16 19.91
N ALA A 911 9.27 -36.09 19.81
CA ALA A 911 8.71 -35.58 18.55
C ALA A 911 8.61 -34.05 18.52
N HIS A 912 8.43 -33.47 17.34
CA HIS A 912 8.24 -32.03 17.14
C HIS A 912 6.74 -31.65 17.04
N PRO A 913 6.29 -30.48 17.55
CA PRO A 913 4.88 -30.07 17.47
C PRO A 913 4.32 -29.91 16.05
N SER A 914 5.17 -29.65 15.05
CA SER A 914 4.78 -29.56 13.64
C SER A 914 4.71 -30.91 12.94
N SER A 915 4.76 -32.03 13.68
CA SER A 915 4.72 -33.36 13.10
C SER A 915 3.37 -33.63 12.42
N ILE A 916 3.43 -34.33 11.30
CA ILE A 916 2.28 -34.90 10.61
C ILE A 916 2.14 -36.35 11.07
N VAL A 917 0.91 -36.79 11.36
CA VAL A 917 0.62 -38.20 11.60
C VAL A 917 -0.50 -38.65 10.66
N VAL A 918 -0.29 -39.74 9.94
CA VAL A 918 -1.30 -40.35 9.06
C VAL A 918 -1.44 -41.83 9.40
N ALA A 919 -2.66 -42.34 9.39
CA ALA A 919 -2.96 -43.73 9.67
C ALA A 919 -4.08 -44.25 8.76
N THR A 920 -3.99 -45.50 8.30
CA THR A 920 -5.01 -46.14 7.45
C THR A 920 -5.44 -47.47 8.04
N SER A 921 -6.75 -47.74 7.99
CA SER A 921 -7.35 -48.97 8.53
C SER A 921 -7.03 -50.21 7.69
N ILE A 922 -6.71 -51.32 8.35
CA ILE A 922 -6.49 -52.64 7.71
C ILE A 922 -7.61 -53.61 8.07
N THR A 923 -7.98 -53.69 9.36
CA THR A 923 -9.09 -54.56 9.80
C THR A 923 -10.21 -53.80 10.51
N GLY A 924 -10.18 -52.46 10.48
CA GLY A 924 -11.05 -51.60 11.29
C GLY A 924 -10.39 -51.27 12.62
N ALA A 925 -10.28 -49.98 12.96
CA ALA A 925 -9.74 -49.50 14.23
C ALA A 925 -10.40 -48.17 14.59
N ASN A 926 -11.42 -48.21 15.45
CA ASN A 926 -12.24 -47.05 15.83
C ASN A 926 -11.38 -45.79 16.09
N PRO A 927 -11.62 -44.65 15.41
CA PRO A 927 -12.80 -44.34 14.59
C PRO A 927 -12.75 -44.75 13.13
N LEU A 928 -11.66 -45.38 12.66
CA LEU A 928 -11.56 -45.86 11.30
C LEU A 928 -12.35 -47.17 11.13
N GLY A 929 -13.29 -47.18 10.19
CA GLY A 929 -14.06 -48.37 9.81
C GLY A 929 -13.20 -49.43 9.13
N PRO A 930 -13.67 -50.68 9.07
CA PRO A 930 -13.00 -51.74 8.32
C PRO A 930 -13.03 -51.45 6.81
N PRO A 931 -12.00 -51.84 6.05
CA PRO A 931 -12.00 -51.76 4.59
C PRO A 931 -13.22 -52.44 3.96
N ARG A 932 -13.69 -51.92 2.82
CA ARG A 932 -14.78 -52.52 2.04
C ARG A 932 -14.36 -52.72 0.59
N THR A 933 -14.51 -53.93 0.07
CA THR A 933 -14.29 -54.19 -1.35
C THR A 933 -15.47 -53.68 -2.18
N VAL A 934 -15.18 -52.83 -3.17
CA VAL A 934 -16.16 -52.24 -4.11
C VAL A 934 -15.66 -52.48 -5.54
N GLY A 935 -16.07 -53.60 -6.14
CA GLY A 935 -15.60 -54.00 -7.48
C GLY A 935 -14.11 -54.38 -7.45
N GLU A 936 -13.31 -53.72 -8.29
CA GLU A 936 -11.84 -53.87 -8.34
C GLU A 936 -11.12 -52.94 -7.35
N PHE A 937 -11.84 -52.16 -6.53
CA PHE A 937 -11.26 -51.18 -5.61
C PHE A 937 -11.52 -51.56 -4.15
N SER A 938 -10.64 -51.11 -3.26
CA SER A 938 -10.83 -51.13 -1.80
C SER A 938 -11.19 -49.73 -1.29
N GLU A 939 -12.36 -49.60 -0.66
CA GLU A 939 -12.73 -48.40 0.10
C GLU A 939 -12.01 -48.45 1.45
N LEU A 940 -11.05 -47.55 1.66
CA LEU A 940 -10.28 -47.42 2.89
C LEU A 940 -10.68 -46.15 3.66
N GLU A 941 -10.60 -46.22 4.99
CA GLU A 941 -10.65 -45.04 5.85
C GLU A 941 -9.24 -44.73 6.38
N SER A 942 -8.83 -43.48 6.20
CA SER A 942 -7.55 -42.95 6.66
C SER A 942 -7.75 -41.74 7.56
N LEU A 943 -6.95 -41.58 8.60
CA LEU A 943 -6.87 -40.40 9.46
C LEU A 943 -5.60 -39.61 9.12
N TRP A 944 -5.67 -38.29 9.20
CA TRP A 944 -4.49 -37.43 9.26
C TRP A 944 -4.60 -36.43 10.42
N ILE A 945 -3.45 -36.00 10.95
CA ILE A 945 -3.31 -35.06 12.06
C ILE A 945 -2.13 -34.13 11.78
N GLN A 946 -2.34 -32.82 11.94
CA GLN A 946 -1.32 -31.78 11.80
C GLN A 946 -1.76 -30.48 12.47
N GLU A 947 -0.90 -29.86 13.27
CA GLU A 947 -1.10 -28.52 13.86
C GLU A 947 -2.49 -28.27 14.48
N GLY A 948 -2.97 -29.16 15.35
CA GLY A 948 -4.28 -29.04 16.00
C GLY A 948 -5.47 -29.38 15.12
N ARG A 949 -5.25 -29.76 13.85
CA ARG A 949 -6.28 -30.22 12.91
C ARG A 949 -6.17 -31.72 12.71
N TYR A 950 -7.31 -32.36 12.48
CA TYR A 950 -7.37 -33.75 12.04
C TYR A 950 -8.57 -33.96 11.14
N GLY A 951 -8.50 -34.98 10.28
CA GLY A 951 -9.60 -35.36 9.40
C GLY A 951 -9.60 -36.86 9.12
N VAL A 952 -10.77 -37.43 8.86
CA VAL A 952 -10.92 -38.78 8.33
C VAL A 952 -11.27 -38.67 6.86
N VAL A 953 -10.53 -39.38 6.01
CA VAL A 953 -10.71 -39.43 4.57
C VAL A 953 -11.18 -40.84 4.20
N ARG A 954 -12.15 -40.93 3.29
CA ARG A 954 -12.57 -42.17 2.65
C ARG A 954 -12.14 -42.15 1.20
N ARG A 955 -11.39 -43.16 0.75
CA ARG A 955 -10.90 -43.26 -0.63
C ARG A 955 -11.12 -44.65 -1.20
N LEU A 956 -11.48 -44.69 -2.47
CA LEU A 956 -11.39 -45.91 -3.28
C LEU A 956 -9.95 -46.01 -3.80
N VAL A 957 -9.26 -47.07 -3.39
CA VAL A 957 -7.89 -47.37 -3.82
C VAL A 957 -7.94 -48.58 -4.77
N PRO A 958 -7.31 -48.52 -5.95
CA PRO A 958 -7.26 -49.64 -6.90
C PRO A 958 -6.57 -50.87 -6.35
#